data_AF-A0A1I7H8D3-F1
#
_entry.id   AF-A0A1I7H8D3-F1
#
_cell.length_a   1.000
_cell.length_b   1.000
_cell.length_c   1.000
_cell.angle_alpha   90.00
_cell.angle_beta   90.00
_cell.angle_gamma   90.00
#
_symmetry.space_group_name_H-M   'P 1'
#
loop_
_entity.id
_entity.type
_entity.pdbx_description
1 polymer ?
#
loop_
_entity_poly.entity_id
_entity_poly.type
_entity_poly.pdbx_seq_one_letter_code
_entity_poly.pdbx_strand_id
1 'polypeptide(L)'
;MSARHFAAGFSALLRPALPASRPAVAAVPAILAAALLAQAMPAPAVAASSHPAAAPRPVLLTGQVDAIDSQTIFVPPSQSSPIVLRNFVAEGTSVKAGDVVLRIETGGAANVDRLKLELEQARSRAEREAAKLEATAIDAEKALATARAALAKAKVDAVLPKTQIAALNYDRNQNELDRAQRDLEVRQAAYANARDAVARRRQDGELEAKKLQINIAYQITQLGQSEVRAAHDGVVVHDYSPWRNERFEEGSTAWPGNAAGRVLGSGPMAVVVWALEADRRFLSEGQGVNLRFDALPGAAVVGRIVRITSAPEARASWGRGRYFRVSVALPEGHGLALVPGMSVFAEPLAGEGSATAASAPGRAGAAAVVKAQAVANASAVAKADAKAKVKPQAGASKATGAELAIEGEIASRQPLAIAPPTIPYIWQYKLARMAPEGALVAAGQSVALFESAEVTNRLMEQQGTLNEKQRALEKLKLDHAEAARAGDLAVSEAQSNAEKSARKANLPPELIQRTEYDKLVIERALNAELAKLAIEQRKAQERARRAEMAGMESEVAKLRQSIAELAKGRAALDVVAPRAGRVLYRTSFTGEKFAPGSQIWMGLSVATLADPERLYVSAAAPEAQVHGVRVGQAARVTVSGANQAYAARVTALGRAFHGKSTVQSLMVRDVELEFDSPPQGLKPGAAVQVLLTPALEKSEKAK
;
A
#
# COMPACT_ATOMS: atom_id res chain seq x y z
N MET A 1 -19.40 -40.81 55.44
CA MET A 1 -18.38 -40.59 56.49
C MET A 1 -17.82 -39.18 56.32
N SER A 2 -17.71 -38.44 57.42
CA SER A 2 -17.24 -37.05 57.66
C SER A 2 -16.17 -36.51 56.70
N ALA A 3 -16.08 -35.22 56.35
CA ALA A 3 -16.01 -34.00 57.19
C ALA A 3 -16.45 -32.75 56.38
N ARG A 4 -17.27 -31.81 56.89
CA ARG A 4 -16.96 -30.63 57.77
C ARG A 4 -15.86 -29.72 57.19
N HIS A 5 -16.17 -28.52 56.66
CA HIS A 5 -16.48 -27.21 57.30
C HIS A 5 -15.30 -26.22 57.27
N PHE A 6 -15.56 -24.98 56.79
CA PHE A 6 -14.94 -23.64 57.00
C PHE A 6 -14.69 -22.91 55.66
N ALA A 7 -15.37 -21.85 55.22
CA ALA A 7 -15.80 -20.56 55.78
C ALA A 7 -14.78 -19.40 55.56
N ALA A 8 -15.21 -18.46 54.70
CA ALA A 8 -15.10 -16.98 54.71
C ALA A 8 -13.76 -16.25 54.92
N GLY A 9 -13.54 -15.19 54.09
CA GLY A 9 -12.54 -14.15 54.36
C GLY A 9 -12.48 -13.04 53.29
N PHE A 10 -12.93 -11.85 53.69
CA PHE A 10 -13.07 -10.58 52.96
C PHE A 10 -11.75 -9.76 52.93
N SER A 11 -11.53 -8.95 51.87
CA SER A 11 -10.81 -7.64 51.81
C SER A 11 -10.10 -7.47 50.44
N ALA A 12 -10.50 -6.57 49.53
CA ALA A 12 -10.45 -5.10 49.54
C ALA A 12 -9.13 -4.50 48.99
N LEU A 13 -9.29 -3.67 47.94
CA LEU A 13 -8.43 -2.54 47.50
C LEU A 13 -7.08 -2.94 46.85
N LEU A 14 -6.64 -2.43 45.69
CA LEU A 14 -6.52 -1.02 45.32
C LEU A 14 -6.23 -0.90 43.80
N ARG A 15 -6.95 -0.01 43.10
CA ARG A 15 -6.67 0.49 41.74
C ARG A 15 -5.77 1.74 41.85
N PRO A 16 -4.72 1.93 41.03
CA PRO A 16 -4.07 3.25 40.93
C PRO A 16 -4.72 4.11 39.84
N ALA A 17 -5.05 5.34 40.23
CA ALA A 17 -5.66 6.39 39.42
C ALA A 17 -4.60 7.32 38.80
N LEU A 18 -4.94 7.87 37.62
CA LEU A 18 -4.25 8.96 36.93
C LEU A 18 -4.33 10.28 37.73
N PRO A 19 -3.33 11.18 37.64
CA PRO A 19 -3.51 12.56 38.04
C PRO A 19 -3.83 13.46 36.84
N ALA A 20 -4.97 14.15 36.93
CA ALA A 20 -5.27 15.36 36.19
C ALA A 20 -5.07 16.55 37.15
N SER A 21 -4.34 17.58 36.72
CA SER A 21 -4.23 18.84 37.47
C SER A 21 -4.55 20.02 36.55
N ARG A 22 -5.54 20.83 36.97
CA ARG A 22 -5.79 22.20 36.49
C ARG A 22 -5.72 23.12 37.72
N PRO A 23 -5.31 24.40 37.54
CA PRO A 23 -4.80 25.23 38.63
C PRO A 23 -5.90 26.01 39.35
N ALA A 24 -5.62 26.34 40.62
CA ALA A 24 -6.41 27.23 41.46
C ALA A 24 -5.71 28.60 41.64
N VAL A 25 -6.55 29.62 41.73
CA VAL A 25 -6.27 31.04 41.95
C VAL A 25 -5.98 31.32 43.43
N ALA A 26 -5.01 32.17 43.77
CA ALA A 26 -5.01 33.03 44.97
C ALA A 26 -3.87 34.08 44.93
N ALA A 27 -4.11 35.21 45.59
CA ALA A 27 -3.45 36.51 45.49
C ALA A 27 -2.40 36.83 46.60
N VAL A 28 -1.40 37.66 46.25
CA VAL A 28 -0.73 38.83 46.91
C VAL A 28 -0.46 38.85 48.43
N PRO A 29 0.75 39.26 48.90
CA PRO A 29 1.04 40.64 49.42
C PRO A 29 2.39 41.20 48.87
N ALA A 30 2.63 42.48 48.54
CA ALA A 30 2.48 43.81 49.18
C ALA A 30 3.53 44.15 50.27
N ILE A 31 4.56 44.97 49.96
CA ILE A 31 5.36 45.80 50.92
C ILE A 31 5.88 47.11 50.26
N LEU A 32 5.50 48.24 50.88
CA LEU A 32 6.02 49.65 50.99
C LEU A 32 6.58 50.38 49.74
N ALA A 33 6.08 51.51 49.25
CA ALA A 33 5.66 52.82 49.82
C ALA A 33 6.82 53.75 50.24
N ALA A 34 7.09 54.76 49.40
CA ALA A 34 7.63 56.06 49.79
C ALA A 34 6.95 57.15 48.95
N ALA A 35 6.25 58.05 49.64
CA ALA A 35 5.53 59.19 49.08
C ALA A 35 6.40 60.45 49.11
N LEU A 36 6.29 61.29 48.08
CA LEU A 36 6.52 62.73 48.22
C LEU A 36 5.53 63.48 47.33
N LEU A 37 4.85 64.45 47.95
CA LEU A 37 3.74 65.21 47.41
C LEU A 37 4.22 66.56 46.83
N ALA A 38 3.73 66.87 45.62
CA ALA A 38 3.36 68.16 45.05
C ALA A 38 4.34 69.37 45.02
N GLN A 39 4.60 69.86 43.80
CA GLN A 39 4.16 71.21 43.38
C GLN A 39 4.21 71.37 41.84
N ALA A 40 3.25 72.14 41.32
CA ALA A 40 2.91 72.27 39.90
C ALA A 40 3.60 73.46 39.22
N MET A 41 3.98 73.30 37.96
CA MET A 41 4.07 74.37 36.95
C MET A 41 3.68 73.81 35.56
N PRO A 42 3.01 74.60 34.69
CA PRO A 42 2.40 74.11 33.46
C PRO A 42 3.39 74.11 32.29
N ALA A 43 3.34 73.10 31.43
CA ALA A 43 4.08 73.06 30.17
C ALA A 43 3.35 72.16 29.15
N PRO A 44 3.56 72.38 27.85
CA PRO A 44 2.57 72.85 26.89
C PRO A 44 1.75 71.72 26.24
N ALA A 45 0.66 72.10 25.59
CA ALA A 45 -0.06 71.24 24.66
C ALA A 45 0.89 70.73 23.56
N VAL A 46 1.34 69.48 23.68
CA VAL A 46 2.03 68.79 22.60
C VAL A 46 0.94 68.21 21.71
N ALA A 47 0.78 68.87 20.55
CA ALA A 47 -0.02 68.42 19.45
C ALA A 47 0.19 66.92 19.20
N ALA A 48 -0.92 66.20 19.05
CA ALA A 48 -0.92 64.85 18.50
C ALA A 48 -0.11 64.88 17.20
N SER A 49 1.07 64.30 17.22
CA SER A 49 1.82 63.98 16.03
C SER A 49 1.06 62.87 15.31
N SER A 50 0.13 63.31 14.45
CA SER A 50 -0.42 62.49 13.38
C SER A 50 0.77 61.92 12.62
N HIS A 51 1.04 60.63 12.84
CA HIS A 51 1.91 59.91 11.93
C HIS A 51 1.29 60.06 10.54
N PRO A 52 2.07 60.47 9.51
CA PRO A 52 1.56 60.51 8.16
C PRO A 52 1.03 59.12 7.84
N ALA A 53 -0.19 59.06 7.30
CA ALA A 53 -0.76 57.83 6.76
C ALA A 53 0.29 57.22 5.83
N ALA A 54 0.87 56.10 6.28
CA ALA A 54 1.86 55.40 5.50
C ALA A 54 1.25 55.13 4.13
N ALA A 55 1.92 55.58 3.07
CA ALA A 55 1.60 55.16 1.71
C ALA A 55 1.39 53.64 1.75
N PRO A 56 0.30 53.11 1.15
CA PRO A 56 0.00 51.69 1.23
C PRO A 56 1.23 50.94 0.72
N ARG A 57 1.88 50.20 1.62
CA ARG A 57 3.04 49.41 1.25
C ARG A 57 2.57 48.46 0.15
N PRO A 58 3.16 48.48 -1.06
CA PRO A 58 2.77 47.55 -2.10
C PRO A 58 3.09 46.15 -1.57
N VAL A 59 2.03 45.39 -1.27
CA VAL A 59 2.17 44.01 -0.80
C VAL A 59 2.48 43.20 -2.05
N LEU A 60 3.74 42.79 -2.18
CA LEU A 60 4.18 41.99 -3.31
C LEU A 60 4.07 40.53 -2.92
N LEU A 61 3.19 39.81 -3.60
CA LEU A 61 2.96 38.39 -3.35
C LEU A 61 3.60 37.58 -4.47
N THR A 62 4.32 36.53 -4.10
CA THR A 62 4.78 35.50 -5.03
C THR A 62 3.91 34.27 -4.88
N GLY A 63 3.62 33.62 -5.99
CA GLY A 63 2.73 32.49 -6.07
C GLY A 63 3.05 31.59 -7.25
N GLN A 64 2.21 30.58 -7.41
CA GLN A 64 2.23 29.70 -8.56
C GLN A 64 0.81 29.43 -9.06
N VAL A 65 0.69 29.06 -10.33
CA VAL A 65 -0.52 28.49 -10.89
C VAL A 65 -0.66 27.06 -10.35
N ASP A 66 -1.83 26.73 -9.81
CA ASP A 66 -2.17 25.41 -9.30
C ASP A 66 -3.45 24.93 -9.98
N ALA A 67 -3.55 23.65 -10.28
CA ALA A 67 -4.79 23.08 -10.82
C ALA A 67 -5.77 22.84 -9.65
N ILE A 68 -7.03 23.26 -9.78
CA ILE A 68 -8.02 23.06 -8.68
C ILE A 68 -8.23 21.56 -8.39
N ASP A 69 -8.12 20.74 -9.42
CA ASP A 69 -8.18 19.28 -9.40
C ASP A 69 -6.80 18.62 -9.18
N SER A 70 -5.84 19.32 -8.57
CA SER A 70 -4.56 18.71 -8.20
C SER A 70 -4.72 17.70 -7.06
N GLN A 71 -4.24 16.48 -7.28
CA GLN A 71 -4.20 15.42 -6.28
C GLN A 71 -2.75 15.14 -5.88
N THR A 72 -2.45 15.14 -4.59
CA THR A 72 -1.15 14.64 -4.09
C THR A 72 -1.15 13.12 -4.03
N ILE A 73 -0.11 12.52 -4.59
CA ILE A 73 0.18 11.09 -4.54
C ILE A 73 0.99 10.84 -3.27
N PHE A 74 0.31 10.38 -2.23
CA PHE A 74 0.98 9.96 -1.00
C PHE A 74 1.47 8.53 -1.13
N VAL A 75 2.63 8.24 -0.55
CA VAL A 75 3.11 6.88 -0.37
C VAL A 75 2.13 6.13 0.54
N PRO A 76 1.50 5.04 0.05
CA PRO A 76 0.55 4.26 0.82
C PRO A 76 1.04 3.82 2.21
N PRO A 77 0.11 3.66 3.19
CA PRO A 77 0.46 3.04 4.47
C PRO A 77 0.94 1.60 4.26
N SER A 78 2.03 1.24 4.94
CA SER A 78 2.59 -0.12 4.92
C SER A 78 3.06 -0.51 6.32
N GLN A 79 3.05 -1.81 6.59
CA GLN A 79 3.62 -2.40 7.81
C GLN A 79 5.15 -2.50 7.76
N SER A 80 5.76 -2.23 6.60
CA SER A 80 7.20 -2.11 6.41
C SER A 80 7.58 -0.66 6.08
N SER A 81 8.73 -0.21 6.55
CA SER A 81 9.30 1.10 6.24
C SER A 81 10.82 1.03 6.37
N PRO A 82 11.62 1.45 5.37
CA PRO A 82 11.23 2.08 4.11
C PRO A 82 10.66 1.09 3.07
N ILE A 83 9.89 1.61 2.11
CA ILE A 83 9.31 0.80 1.01
C ILE A 83 9.83 1.24 -0.35
N VAL A 84 9.89 0.30 -1.29
CA VAL A 84 10.25 0.57 -2.68
C VAL A 84 8.99 0.87 -3.48
N LEU A 85 9.00 1.97 -4.22
CA LEU A 85 7.92 2.34 -5.14
C LEU A 85 7.96 1.43 -6.37
N ARG A 86 6.83 0.83 -6.75
CA ARG A 86 6.69 -0.08 -7.90
C ARG A 86 5.56 0.39 -8.81
N ASN A 87 5.70 0.21 -10.12
CA ASN A 87 4.70 0.67 -11.07
C ASN A 87 4.33 2.15 -10.83
N PHE A 88 5.32 2.96 -10.47
CA PHE A 88 5.12 4.40 -10.33
C PHE A 88 5.10 4.98 -11.73
N VAL A 89 3.95 5.52 -12.15
CA VAL A 89 3.78 6.07 -13.49
C VAL A 89 4.85 7.13 -13.75
N ALA A 90 5.55 7.02 -14.89
CA ALA A 90 6.63 7.92 -15.24
C ALA A 90 6.17 9.38 -15.23
N GLU A 91 7.07 10.27 -14.85
CA GLU A 91 6.81 11.70 -14.88
C GLU A 91 6.38 12.18 -16.28
N GLY A 92 5.48 13.16 -16.33
CA GLY A 92 4.95 13.74 -17.56
C GLY A 92 3.87 12.89 -18.24
N THR A 93 3.62 11.67 -17.74
CA THR A 93 2.59 10.77 -18.31
C THR A 93 1.19 11.24 -17.95
N SER A 94 0.27 11.18 -18.93
CA SER A 94 -1.15 11.44 -18.73
C SER A 94 -1.84 10.20 -18.16
N VAL A 95 -2.60 10.39 -17.08
CA VAL A 95 -3.42 9.36 -16.43
C VAL A 95 -4.89 9.76 -16.47
N LYS A 96 -5.78 8.78 -16.53
CA LYS A 96 -7.23 8.98 -16.41
C LYS A 96 -7.69 8.70 -14.98
N ALA A 97 -8.85 9.23 -14.62
CA ALA A 97 -9.53 8.90 -13.39
C ALA A 97 -9.69 7.37 -13.26
N GLY A 98 -9.20 6.80 -12.15
CA GLY A 98 -9.21 5.37 -11.84
C GLY A 98 -7.91 4.63 -12.17
N ASP A 99 -7.02 5.21 -12.97
CA ASP A 99 -5.72 4.60 -13.30
C ASP A 99 -4.84 4.47 -12.06
N VAL A 100 -4.07 3.37 -11.98
CA VAL A 100 -3.10 3.16 -10.89
C VAL A 100 -1.88 4.02 -11.16
N VAL A 101 -1.63 4.99 -10.29
CA VAL A 101 -0.52 5.93 -10.42
C VAL A 101 0.71 5.45 -9.67
N LEU A 102 0.49 4.88 -8.48
CA LEU A 102 1.56 4.36 -7.65
C LEU A 102 1.11 3.07 -6.99
N ARG A 103 1.95 2.03 -7.03
CA ARG A 103 1.80 0.83 -6.23
C ARG A 103 3.03 0.68 -5.34
N ILE A 104 2.86 0.08 -4.17
CA ILE A 104 4.01 -0.28 -3.33
C ILE A 104 4.23 -1.78 -3.38
N GLU A 105 5.46 -2.21 -3.14
CA GLU A 105 5.75 -3.63 -3.01
C GLU A 105 5.06 -4.18 -1.76
N THR A 106 4.02 -4.99 -1.97
CA THR A 106 3.39 -5.76 -0.89
C THR A 106 3.48 -7.24 -1.21
N GLY A 107 4.11 -8.02 -0.33
CA GLY A 107 4.01 -9.49 -0.33
C GLY A 107 2.60 -10.01 0.00
N GLY A 108 1.60 -9.12 0.05
CA GLY A 108 0.24 -9.43 0.49
C GLY A 108 -0.51 -10.38 -0.45
N ALA A 109 -0.27 -10.34 -1.77
CA ALA A 109 -1.00 -11.21 -2.71
C ALA A 109 -0.69 -12.70 -2.46
N ALA A 110 0.60 -13.06 -2.31
CA ALA A 110 1.01 -14.41 -1.94
C ALA A 110 0.50 -14.82 -0.55
N ASN A 111 0.39 -13.87 0.39
CA ASN A 111 -0.19 -14.13 1.70
C ASN A 111 -1.69 -14.43 1.63
N VAL A 112 -2.45 -13.74 0.76
CA VAL A 112 -3.89 -13.99 0.56
C VAL A 112 -4.12 -15.40 0.03
N ASP A 113 -3.36 -15.84 -0.96
CA ASP A 113 -3.52 -17.18 -1.53
C ASP A 113 -3.09 -18.27 -0.55
N ARG A 114 -2.03 -18.03 0.24
CA ARG A 114 -1.67 -18.91 1.37
C ARG A 114 -2.82 -19.00 2.39
N LEU A 115 -3.42 -17.89 2.79
CA LEU A 115 -4.52 -17.86 3.76
C LEU A 115 -5.80 -18.54 3.23
N LYS A 116 -6.11 -18.38 1.93
CA LYS A 116 -7.22 -19.09 1.29
C LYS A 116 -7.00 -20.60 1.33
N LEU A 117 -5.78 -21.05 1.03
CA LEU A 117 -5.42 -22.45 1.11
C LEU A 117 -5.49 -22.97 2.55
N GLU A 118 -5.00 -22.20 3.53
CA GLU A 118 -5.14 -22.54 4.95
C GLU A 118 -6.62 -22.64 5.37
N LEU A 119 -7.50 -21.77 4.87
CA LEU A 119 -8.94 -21.83 5.10
C LEU A 119 -9.55 -23.11 4.54
N GLU A 120 -9.19 -23.49 3.31
CA GLU A 120 -9.64 -24.74 2.70
C GLU A 120 -9.17 -25.96 3.49
N GLN A 121 -7.89 -25.99 3.90
CA GLN A 121 -7.35 -27.05 4.73
C GLN A 121 -7.99 -27.12 6.12
N ALA A 122 -8.24 -25.96 6.76
CA ALA A 122 -8.92 -25.89 8.05
C ALA A 122 -10.35 -26.42 7.96
N ARG A 123 -11.09 -26.08 6.88
CA ARG A 123 -12.43 -26.61 6.62
C ARG A 123 -12.42 -28.12 6.41
N SER A 124 -11.53 -28.63 5.57
CA SER A 124 -11.40 -30.08 5.33
C SER A 124 -11.01 -30.84 6.61
N ARG A 125 -10.11 -30.29 7.44
CA ARG A 125 -9.77 -30.84 8.75
C ARG A 125 -10.96 -30.86 9.70
N ALA A 126 -11.69 -29.74 9.80
CA ALA A 126 -12.87 -29.61 10.65
C ALA A 126 -13.98 -30.58 10.24
N GLU A 127 -14.27 -30.70 8.95
CA GLU A 127 -15.29 -31.64 8.44
C GLU A 127 -14.86 -33.10 8.70
N ARG A 128 -13.58 -33.45 8.46
CA ARG A 128 -13.07 -34.79 8.73
C ARG A 128 -13.25 -35.19 10.20
N GLU A 129 -12.87 -34.30 11.12
CA GLU A 129 -12.97 -34.55 12.55
C GLU A 129 -14.42 -34.58 13.03
N ALA A 130 -15.27 -33.65 12.56
CA ALA A 130 -16.68 -33.64 12.88
C ALA A 130 -17.39 -34.91 12.39
N ALA A 131 -17.11 -35.34 11.15
CA ALA A 131 -17.68 -36.56 10.58
C ALA A 131 -17.18 -37.84 11.28
N LYS A 132 -15.92 -37.85 11.74
CA LYS A 132 -15.39 -38.96 12.57
C LYS A 132 -16.08 -39.02 13.93
N LEU A 133 -16.25 -37.89 14.60
CA LEU A 133 -17.00 -37.81 15.86
C LEU A 133 -18.47 -38.20 15.66
N GLU A 134 -19.07 -37.85 14.52
CA GLU A 134 -20.44 -38.23 14.19
C GLU A 134 -20.58 -39.74 14.02
N ALA A 135 -19.63 -40.41 13.37
CA ALA A 135 -19.59 -41.87 13.34
C ALA A 135 -19.51 -42.47 14.75
N THR A 136 -18.71 -41.89 15.66
CA THR A 136 -18.64 -42.35 17.06
C THR A 136 -19.93 -42.06 17.85
N ALA A 137 -20.62 -40.97 17.55
CA ALA A 137 -21.91 -40.64 18.15
C ALA A 137 -22.99 -41.63 17.69
N ILE A 138 -22.95 -42.04 16.42
CA ILE A 138 -23.85 -43.08 15.88
C ILE A 138 -23.55 -44.44 16.50
N ASP A 139 -22.28 -44.78 16.77
CA ASP A 139 -21.95 -46.01 17.53
C ASP A 139 -22.49 -45.96 18.97
N ALA A 140 -22.39 -44.80 19.63
CA ALA A 140 -23.01 -44.59 20.94
C ALA A 140 -24.55 -44.67 20.88
N GLU A 141 -25.16 -44.19 19.79
CA GLU A 141 -26.61 -44.31 19.54
C GLU A 141 -27.04 -45.76 19.34
N LYS A 142 -26.28 -46.54 18.56
CA LYS A 142 -26.49 -47.99 18.42
C LYS A 142 -26.41 -48.70 19.77
N ALA A 143 -25.41 -48.36 20.60
CA ALA A 143 -25.29 -48.91 21.95
C ALA A 143 -26.44 -48.50 22.88
N LEU A 144 -26.98 -47.30 22.70
CA LEU A 144 -28.17 -46.84 23.41
C LEU A 144 -29.42 -47.59 22.96
N ALA A 145 -29.60 -47.81 21.66
CA ALA A 145 -30.70 -48.60 21.12
C ALA A 145 -30.67 -50.04 21.64
N THR A 146 -29.50 -50.69 21.67
CA THR A 146 -29.35 -52.03 22.22
C THR A 146 -29.64 -52.09 23.72
N ALA A 147 -29.20 -51.10 24.51
CA ALA A 147 -29.52 -51.01 25.93
C ALA A 147 -31.03 -50.78 26.19
N ARG A 148 -31.69 -49.94 25.38
CA ARG A 148 -33.16 -49.75 25.43
C ARG A 148 -33.91 -51.05 25.15
N ALA A 149 -33.49 -51.79 24.12
CA ALA A 149 -34.07 -53.08 23.79
C ALA A 149 -33.81 -54.13 24.88
N ALA A 150 -32.62 -54.15 25.49
CA ALA A 150 -32.30 -55.02 26.61
C ALA A 150 -33.20 -54.73 27.84
N LEU A 151 -33.39 -53.46 28.19
CA LEU A 151 -34.32 -53.06 29.25
C LEU A 151 -35.77 -53.46 28.92
N ALA A 152 -36.21 -53.28 27.68
CA ALA A 152 -37.55 -53.71 27.27
C ALA A 152 -37.74 -55.23 27.40
N LYS A 153 -36.74 -56.04 27.02
CA LYS A 153 -36.77 -57.50 27.23
C LYS A 153 -36.78 -57.88 28.71
N ALA A 154 -35.93 -57.24 29.52
CA ALA A 154 -35.88 -57.48 30.96
C ALA A 154 -37.21 -57.13 31.65
N LYS A 155 -37.92 -56.09 31.19
CA LYS A 155 -39.27 -55.74 31.66
C LYS A 155 -40.30 -56.83 31.36
N VAL A 156 -40.26 -57.44 30.17
CA VAL A 156 -41.15 -58.57 29.83
C VAL A 156 -40.91 -59.74 30.78
N ASP A 157 -39.64 -60.04 31.10
CA ASP A 157 -39.27 -61.13 32.00
C ASP A 157 -39.56 -60.86 33.48
N ALA A 158 -39.49 -59.60 33.92
CA ALA A 158 -39.73 -59.20 35.31
C ALA A 158 -41.22 -59.15 35.70
N VAL A 159 -42.14 -59.09 34.72
CA VAL A 159 -43.60 -59.09 34.96
C VAL A 159 -44.13 -60.48 35.37
N LEU A 160 -43.37 -61.55 35.11
CA LEU A 160 -43.76 -62.93 35.44
C LEU A 160 -43.94 -63.12 36.96
N PRO A 161 -45.13 -63.50 37.45
CA PRO A 161 -45.40 -63.68 38.87
C PRO A 161 -44.61 -64.85 39.50
N LYS A 162 -44.31 -64.77 40.81
CA LYS A 162 -43.68 -65.87 41.58
C LYS A 162 -44.46 -67.19 41.57
N THR A 163 -45.75 -67.14 41.22
CA THR A 163 -46.60 -68.32 41.08
C THR A 163 -46.36 -69.08 39.76
N GLN A 164 -45.75 -68.43 38.75
CA GLN A 164 -45.52 -69.00 37.42
C GLN A 164 -44.04 -69.36 37.17
N ILE A 165 -43.11 -68.83 37.96
CA ILE A 165 -41.66 -69.08 37.83
C ILE A 165 -41.03 -69.39 39.20
N ALA A 166 -39.94 -70.17 39.19
CA ALA A 166 -39.17 -70.44 40.41
C ALA A 166 -38.71 -69.13 41.08
N ALA A 167 -38.73 -69.08 42.42
CA ALA A 167 -38.36 -67.88 43.18
C ALA A 167 -36.97 -67.33 42.79
N LEU A 168 -36.00 -68.21 42.55
CA LEU A 168 -34.67 -67.84 42.06
C LEU A 168 -34.70 -67.14 40.69
N ASN A 169 -35.55 -67.59 39.77
CA ASN A 169 -35.69 -66.99 38.45
C ASN A 169 -36.38 -65.62 38.54
N TYR A 170 -37.34 -65.47 39.44
CA TYR A 170 -37.95 -64.18 39.72
C TYR A 170 -36.88 -63.18 40.20
N ASP A 171 -36.11 -63.55 41.23
CA ASP A 171 -35.05 -62.69 41.78
C ASP A 171 -33.99 -62.34 40.73
N ARG A 172 -33.64 -63.30 39.86
CA ARG A 172 -32.74 -63.08 38.72
C ARG A 172 -33.30 -62.05 37.73
N ASN A 173 -34.57 -62.17 37.34
CA ASN A 173 -35.21 -61.25 36.41
C ASN A 173 -35.32 -59.83 36.98
N GLN A 174 -35.57 -59.69 38.29
CA GLN A 174 -35.54 -58.39 38.97
C GLN A 174 -34.13 -57.77 38.93
N ASN A 175 -33.10 -58.55 39.26
CA ASN A 175 -31.71 -58.08 39.20
C ASN A 175 -31.27 -57.67 37.78
N GLU A 176 -31.71 -58.39 36.75
CA GLU A 176 -31.43 -58.04 35.35
C GLU A 176 -32.17 -56.78 34.91
N LEU A 177 -33.40 -56.53 35.38
CA LEU A 177 -34.11 -55.28 35.16
C LEU A 177 -33.35 -54.08 35.74
N ASP A 178 -32.90 -54.19 36.99
CA ASP A 178 -32.11 -53.15 37.66
C ASP A 178 -30.77 -52.91 36.97
N ARG A 179 -30.13 -53.97 36.46
CA ARG A 179 -28.90 -53.89 35.68
C ARG A 179 -29.14 -53.17 34.35
N ALA A 180 -30.18 -53.56 33.61
CA ALA A 180 -30.52 -52.97 32.33
C ALA A 180 -30.93 -51.49 32.45
N GLN A 181 -31.58 -51.12 33.55
CA GLN A 181 -31.93 -49.71 33.83
C GLN A 181 -30.67 -48.86 34.05
N ARG A 182 -29.72 -49.33 34.86
CA ARG A 182 -28.44 -48.64 35.08
C ARG A 182 -27.58 -48.57 33.82
N ASP A 183 -27.51 -49.63 33.02
CA ASP A 183 -26.78 -49.60 31.75
C ASP A 183 -27.42 -48.59 30.78
N LEU A 184 -28.75 -48.53 30.70
CA LEU A 184 -29.45 -47.54 29.88
C LEU A 184 -29.06 -46.10 30.27
N GLU A 185 -29.03 -45.77 31.56
CA GLU A 185 -28.62 -44.44 32.05
C GLU A 185 -27.18 -44.11 31.62
N VAL A 186 -26.25 -45.07 31.74
CA VAL A 186 -24.85 -44.90 31.30
C VAL A 186 -24.77 -44.68 29.79
N ARG A 187 -25.51 -45.46 28.98
CA ARG A 187 -25.51 -45.30 27.51
C ARG A 187 -26.17 -44.00 27.06
N GLN A 188 -27.20 -43.54 27.76
CA GLN A 188 -27.84 -42.25 27.49
C GLN A 188 -26.86 -41.10 27.72
N ALA A 189 -26.15 -41.10 28.85
CA ALA A 189 -25.12 -40.10 29.15
C ALA A 189 -23.97 -40.14 28.13
N ALA A 190 -23.52 -41.33 27.73
CA ALA A 190 -22.48 -41.50 26.71
C ALA A 190 -22.90 -40.93 25.35
N TYR A 191 -24.14 -41.19 24.91
CA TYR A 191 -24.68 -40.63 23.67
C TYR A 191 -24.80 -39.11 23.71
N ALA A 192 -25.30 -38.55 24.82
CA ALA A 192 -25.38 -37.10 25.00
C ALA A 192 -24.00 -36.43 24.90
N ASN A 193 -23.00 -36.99 25.58
CA ASN A 193 -21.62 -36.50 25.53
C ASN A 193 -21.03 -36.57 24.11
N ALA A 194 -21.29 -37.66 23.38
CA ALA A 194 -20.82 -37.82 22.00
C ALA A 194 -21.49 -36.81 21.05
N ARG A 195 -22.79 -36.60 21.19
CA ARG A 195 -23.55 -35.60 20.41
C ARG A 195 -23.05 -34.18 20.68
N ASP A 196 -22.80 -33.84 21.93
CA ASP A 196 -22.27 -32.52 22.30
C ASP A 196 -20.84 -32.31 21.78
N ALA A 197 -20.03 -33.38 21.72
CA ALA A 197 -18.70 -33.31 21.13
C ALA A 197 -18.74 -32.98 19.63
N VAL A 198 -19.69 -33.54 18.88
CA VAL A 198 -19.91 -33.19 17.46
C VAL A 198 -20.31 -31.72 17.32
N ALA A 199 -21.25 -31.25 18.14
CA ALA A 199 -21.73 -29.86 18.10
C ALA A 199 -20.59 -28.87 18.41
N ARG A 200 -19.81 -29.11 19.48
CA ARG A 200 -18.65 -28.29 19.82
C ARG A 200 -17.63 -28.27 18.69
N ARG A 201 -17.29 -29.44 18.12
CA ARG A 201 -16.27 -29.51 17.06
C ARG A 201 -16.67 -28.75 15.79
N ARG A 202 -17.96 -28.80 15.41
CA ARG A 202 -18.50 -28.03 14.27
C ARG A 202 -18.43 -26.52 14.55
N GLN A 203 -18.83 -26.10 15.75
CA GLN A 203 -18.75 -24.69 16.16
C GLN A 203 -17.30 -24.17 16.15
N ASP A 204 -16.36 -24.95 16.69
CA ASP A 204 -14.94 -24.58 16.69
C ASP A 204 -14.39 -24.45 15.26
N GLY A 205 -14.76 -25.37 14.38
CA GLY A 205 -14.39 -25.32 12.95
C GLY A 205 -14.95 -24.10 12.22
N GLU A 206 -16.19 -23.71 12.50
CA GLU A 206 -16.80 -22.49 11.95
C GLU A 206 -16.12 -21.21 12.45
N LEU A 207 -15.75 -21.17 13.74
CA LEU A 207 -15.04 -20.03 14.33
C LEU A 207 -13.63 -19.89 13.74
N GLU A 208 -12.91 -21.00 13.57
CA GLU A 208 -11.60 -21.02 12.91
C GLU A 208 -11.70 -20.53 11.46
N ALA A 209 -12.69 -21.01 10.72
CA ALA A 209 -12.96 -20.56 9.35
C ALA A 209 -13.29 -19.07 9.29
N LYS A 210 -14.13 -18.56 10.19
CA LYS A 210 -14.45 -17.12 10.29
C LYS A 210 -13.22 -16.28 10.60
N LYS A 211 -12.35 -16.73 11.51
CA LYS A 211 -11.09 -16.05 11.83
C LYS A 211 -10.19 -15.93 10.59
N LEU A 212 -10.03 -17.01 9.83
CA LEU A 212 -9.26 -17.00 8.58
C LEU A 212 -9.90 -16.11 7.50
N GLN A 213 -11.23 -16.11 7.38
CA GLN A 213 -11.94 -15.20 6.48
C GLN A 213 -11.73 -13.73 6.83
N ILE A 214 -11.79 -13.38 8.12
CA ILE A 214 -11.50 -12.01 8.58
C ILE A 214 -10.07 -11.63 8.24
N ASN A 215 -9.10 -12.53 8.45
CA ASN A 215 -7.71 -12.29 8.08
C ASN A 215 -7.54 -12.09 6.57
N ILE A 216 -8.23 -12.88 5.73
CA ILE A 216 -8.22 -12.72 4.27
C ILE A 216 -8.81 -11.36 3.88
N ALA A 217 -9.97 -10.98 4.43
CA ALA A 217 -10.61 -9.70 4.15
C ALA A 217 -9.74 -8.51 4.56
N TYR A 218 -9.07 -8.62 5.71
CA TYR A 218 -8.11 -7.63 6.18
C TYR A 218 -6.92 -7.48 5.22
N GLN A 219 -6.33 -8.59 4.77
CA GLN A 219 -5.21 -8.56 3.82
C GLN A 219 -5.62 -8.02 2.44
N ILE A 220 -6.81 -8.36 1.95
CA ILE A 220 -7.35 -7.80 0.70
C ILE A 220 -7.55 -6.28 0.83
N THR A 221 -8.07 -5.82 1.98
CA THR A 221 -8.25 -4.39 2.23
C THR A 221 -6.90 -3.67 2.29
N GLN A 222 -5.88 -4.27 2.92
CA GLN A 222 -4.53 -3.73 2.92
C GLN A 222 -3.91 -3.66 1.50
N LEU A 223 -4.12 -4.68 0.67
CA LEU A 223 -3.68 -4.67 -0.73
C LEU A 223 -4.38 -3.58 -1.54
N GLY A 224 -5.68 -3.36 -1.33
CA GLY A 224 -6.40 -2.25 -1.94
C GLY A 224 -5.85 -0.88 -1.50
N GLN A 225 -5.40 -0.78 -0.25
CA GLN A 225 -4.77 0.42 0.30
C GLN A 225 -3.32 0.62 -0.16
N SER A 226 -2.67 -0.39 -0.73
CA SER A 226 -1.28 -0.33 -1.22
C SER A 226 -1.16 0.23 -2.64
N GLU A 227 -2.30 0.59 -3.24
CA GLU A 227 -2.40 1.22 -4.55
C GLU A 227 -2.98 2.64 -4.41
N VAL A 228 -2.34 3.61 -5.07
CA VAL A 228 -2.87 4.96 -5.25
C VAL A 228 -3.42 5.06 -6.66
N ARG A 229 -4.70 5.42 -6.77
CA ARG A 229 -5.38 5.69 -8.04
C ARG A 229 -5.57 7.18 -8.27
N ALA A 230 -5.53 7.58 -9.52
CA ALA A 230 -5.88 8.94 -9.94
C ALA A 230 -7.37 9.19 -9.68
N ALA A 231 -7.71 10.27 -8.98
CA ALA A 231 -9.09 10.68 -8.72
C ALA A 231 -9.69 11.42 -9.93
N HIS A 232 -8.84 12.01 -10.77
CA HIS A 232 -9.21 12.81 -11.94
C HIS A 232 -8.16 12.62 -13.05
N ASP A 233 -8.54 13.01 -14.27
CA ASP A 233 -7.62 13.02 -15.41
C ASP A 233 -6.55 14.09 -15.22
N GLY A 234 -5.29 13.75 -15.45
CA GLY A 234 -4.19 14.69 -15.25
C GLY A 234 -2.83 14.15 -15.64
N VAL A 235 -1.80 14.93 -15.36
CA VAL A 235 -0.39 14.61 -15.65
C VAL A 235 0.36 14.36 -14.36
N VAL A 236 1.10 13.27 -14.30
CA VAL A 236 1.89 12.89 -13.12
C VAL A 236 3.19 13.69 -13.05
N VAL A 237 3.45 14.32 -11.92
CA VAL A 237 4.70 15.03 -11.61
C VAL A 237 5.28 14.46 -10.32
N HIS A 238 6.53 14.01 -10.37
CA HIS A 238 7.20 13.41 -9.22
C HIS A 238 7.76 14.47 -8.27
N ASP A 239 7.69 14.21 -6.97
CA ASP A 239 8.26 15.06 -5.93
C ASP A 239 9.69 14.62 -5.56
N TYR A 240 10.36 15.40 -4.73
CA TYR A 240 11.72 15.11 -4.27
C TYR A 240 11.73 14.35 -2.95
N SER A 241 12.69 13.43 -2.81
CA SER A 241 12.96 12.73 -1.56
C SER A 241 13.46 13.72 -0.50
N PRO A 242 12.78 13.82 0.66
CA PRO A 242 13.15 14.76 1.73
C PRO A 242 14.57 14.57 2.27
N TRP A 243 15.14 13.37 2.09
CA TRP A 243 16.42 12.97 2.66
C TRP A 243 17.55 12.92 1.64
N ARG A 244 17.25 12.44 0.42
CA ARG A 244 18.27 12.26 -0.64
C ARG A 244 18.35 13.44 -1.60
N ASN A 245 17.36 14.34 -1.59
CA ASN A 245 17.22 15.42 -2.57
C ASN A 245 17.25 14.90 -4.03
N GLU A 246 16.85 13.65 -4.22
CA GLU A 246 16.70 12.97 -5.51
C GLU A 246 15.22 12.92 -5.88
N ARG A 247 14.91 12.85 -7.17
CA ARG A 247 13.55 12.68 -7.64
C ARG A 247 13.04 11.28 -7.30
N PHE A 248 11.79 11.15 -6.86
CA PHE A 248 11.20 9.83 -6.65
C PHE A 248 10.96 9.17 -7.99
N GLU A 249 11.67 8.09 -8.28
CA GLU A 249 11.47 7.26 -9.47
C GLU A 249 10.98 5.86 -9.11
N GLU A 250 10.55 5.09 -10.11
CA GLU A 250 10.31 3.66 -9.92
C GLU A 250 11.57 2.97 -9.38
N GLY A 251 11.43 2.18 -8.31
CA GLY A 251 12.55 1.57 -7.60
C GLY A 251 13.16 2.45 -6.49
N SER A 252 12.73 3.70 -6.35
CA SER A 252 13.16 4.56 -5.24
C SER A 252 12.56 4.08 -3.91
N THR A 253 13.31 4.27 -2.83
CA THR A 253 12.80 4.05 -1.47
C THR A 253 12.13 5.30 -0.92
N ALA A 254 10.94 5.13 -0.36
CA ALA A 254 10.14 6.18 0.27
C ALA A 254 9.53 5.69 1.59
N TRP A 255 9.05 6.63 2.41
CA TRP A 255 8.39 6.34 3.68
C TRP A 255 6.88 6.49 3.53
N PRO A 256 6.08 5.61 4.15
CA PRO A 256 4.63 5.77 4.21
C PRO A 256 4.23 7.16 4.69
N GLY A 257 3.27 7.79 4.00
CA GLY A 257 2.79 9.14 4.29
C GLY A 257 3.57 10.28 3.64
N ASN A 258 4.75 10.05 3.07
CA ASN A 258 5.44 11.08 2.28
C ASN A 258 4.69 11.36 0.98
N ALA A 259 4.80 12.58 0.46
CA ALA A 259 4.37 12.88 -0.90
C ALA A 259 5.40 12.31 -1.89
N ALA A 260 4.97 11.37 -2.73
CA ALA A 260 5.79 10.82 -3.82
C ALA A 260 5.68 11.67 -5.09
N GLY A 261 4.54 12.35 -5.27
CA GLY A 261 4.27 13.17 -6.45
C GLY A 261 2.89 13.83 -6.40
N ARG A 262 2.47 14.40 -7.52
CA ARG A 262 1.14 14.97 -7.73
C ARG A 262 0.60 14.56 -9.09
N VAL A 263 -0.71 14.35 -9.18
CA VAL A 263 -1.45 14.35 -10.44
C VAL A 263 -1.99 15.76 -10.61
N LEU A 264 -1.47 16.48 -11.60
CA LEU A 264 -1.90 17.82 -11.96
C LEU A 264 -3.02 17.71 -12.98
N GLY A 265 -4.24 18.07 -12.58
CA GLY A 265 -5.38 18.03 -13.48
C GLY A 265 -5.32 19.12 -14.56
N SER A 266 -6.21 18.98 -15.54
CA SER A 266 -6.35 19.93 -16.66
C SER A 266 -7.59 20.82 -16.54
N GLY A 267 -8.27 20.77 -15.38
CA GLY A 267 -9.46 21.55 -15.08
C GLY A 267 -9.19 23.05 -14.88
N PRO A 268 -10.13 23.77 -14.24
CA PRO A 268 -9.97 25.20 -14.01
C PRO A 268 -8.71 25.47 -13.16
N MET A 269 -7.87 26.38 -13.66
CA MET A 269 -6.66 26.80 -12.97
C MET A 269 -7.01 27.81 -11.87
N ALA A 270 -6.31 27.72 -10.74
CA ALA A 270 -6.32 28.72 -9.69
C ALA A 270 -4.92 29.27 -9.48
N VAL A 271 -4.83 30.48 -8.92
CA VAL A 271 -3.54 31.04 -8.50
C VAL A 271 -3.44 30.95 -7.00
N VAL A 272 -2.35 30.34 -6.53
CA VAL A 272 -2.03 30.26 -5.12
C VAL A 272 -0.85 31.18 -4.87
N VAL A 273 -1.07 32.20 -4.05
CA VAL A 273 -0.04 33.14 -3.63
C VAL A 273 0.19 33.05 -2.14
N TRP A 274 1.42 33.33 -1.69
CA TRP A 274 1.79 33.26 -0.29
C TRP A 274 2.03 34.66 0.25
N ALA A 275 1.27 35.01 1.29
CA ALA A 275 1.39 36.28 1.99
C ALA A 275 2.18 36.09 3.28
N LEU A 276 3.22 36.91 3.50
CA LEU A 276 3.95 36.89 4.76
C LEU A 276 3.01 37.30 5.92
N GLU A 277 3.27 36.79 7.13
CA GLU A 277 2.48 37.12 8.32
C GLU A 277 2.29 38.63 8.54
N ALA A 278 3.32 39.44 8.26
CA ALA A 278 3.26 40.90 8.38
C ALA A 278 2.32 41.58 7.37
N ASP A 279 2.11 40.94 6.21
CA ASP A 279 1.33 41.46 5.09
C ASP A 279 -0.12 40.96 5.09
N ARG A 280 -0.41 39.90 5.87
CA ARG A 280 -1.75 39.31 6.00
C ARG A 280 -2.83 40.33 6.35
N ARG A 281 -2.52 41.33 7.18
CA ARG A 281 -3.48 42.38 7.60
C ARG A 281 -3.98 43.28 6.46
N PHE A 282 -3.27 43.31 5.34
CA PHE A 282 -3.61 44.15 4.19
C PHE A 282 -4.36 43.38 3.09
N LEU A 283 -4.72 42.11 3.34
CA LEU A 283 -5.41 41.24 2.41
C LEU A 283 -6.79 40.87 2.95
N SER A 284 -7.81 41.02 2.12
CA SER A 284 -9.18 40.64 2.42
C SER A 284 -9.74 39.69 1.36
N GLU A 285 -10.61 38.78 1.76
CA GLU A 285 -11.37 37.96 0.82
C GLU A 285 -12.29 38.85 -0.03
N GLY A 286 -12.41 38.56 -1.32
CA GLY A 286 -13.11 39.38 -2.31
C GLY A 286 -12.27 40.49 -2.96
N GLN A 287 -11.07 40.79 -2.45
CA GLN A 287 -10.19 41.81 -3.02
C GLN A 287 -9.68 41.43 -4.42
N GLY A 288 -9.61 42.40 -5.33
CA GLY A 288 -9.01 42.24 -6.64
C GLY A 288 -7.48 42.20 -6.57
N VAL A 289 -6.84 41.37 -7.39
CA VAL A 289 -5.38 41.21 -7.44
C VAL A 289 -4.94 41.20 -8.89
N ASN A 290 -3.97 42.05 -9.23
CA ASN A 290 -3.33 42.02 -10.53
C ASN A 290 -2.27 40.91 -10.56
N LEU A 291 -2.42 39.97 -11.49
CA LEU A 291 -1.58 38.79 -11.65
C LEU A 291 -0.73 38.93 -12.90
N ARG A 292 0.58 38.74 -12.75
CA ARG A 292 1.57 38.74 -13.83
C ARG A 292 2.31 37.41 -13.80
N PHE A 293 2.55 36.82 -14.97
CA PHE A 293 3.13 35.48 -15.09
C PHE A 293 4.54 35.58 -15.68
N ASP A 294 5.51 34.89 -15.07
CA ASP A 294 6.91 34.96 -15.51
C ASP A 294 7.12 34.26 -16.87
N ALA A 295 6.43 33.13 -17.09
CA ALA A 295 6.45 32.42 -18.38
C ALA A 295 5.64 33.11 -19.50
N LEU A 296 4.84 34.14 -19.21
CA LEU A 296 4.06 34.90 -20.20
C LEU A 296 4.36 36.41 -20.08
N PRO A 297 5.49 36.88 -20.64
CA PRO A 297 5.87 38.28 -20.55
C PRO A 297 4.79 39.21 -21.12
N GLY A 298 4.37 40.20 -20.33
CA GLY A 298 3.38 41.21 -20.74
C GLY A 298 1.91 40.81 -20.56
N ALA A 299 1.60 39.54 -20.25
CA ALA A 299 0.25 39.13 -19.89
C ALA A 299 -0.06 39.52 -18.42
N ALA A 300 -1.15 40.26 -18.21
CA ALA A 300 -1.65 40.61 -16.89
C ALA A 300 -3.16 40.32 -16.81
N VAL A 301 -3.59 39.69 -15.72
CA VAL A 301 -5.01 39.35 -15.48
C VAL A 301 -5.40 39.78 -14.08
N VAL A 302 -6.58 40.37 -13.95
CA VAL A 302 -7.14 40.69 -12.64
C VAL A 302 -7.90 39.47 -12.12
N GLY A 303 -7.40 38.89 -11.03
CA GLY A 303 -8.07 37.83 -10.27
C GLY A 303 -8.76 38.38 -9.02
N ARG A 304 -9.51 37.52 -8.32
CA ARG A 304 -10.16 37.85 -7.04
C ARG A 304 -9.72 36.89 -5.95
N ILE A 305 -9.35 37.40 -4.77
CA ILE A 305 -9.05 36.56 -3.60
C ILE A 305 -10.34 35.86 -3.18
N VAL A 306 -10.35 34.54 -3.23
CA VAL A 306 -11.49 33.72 -2.78
C VAL A 306 -11.34 33.33 -1.33
N ARG A 307 -10.12 32.98 -0.92
CA ARG A 307 -9.88 32.43 0.41
C ARG A 307 -8.48 32.74 0.90
N ILE A 308 -8.35 33.00 2.20
CA ILE A 308 -7.08 33.08 2.90
C ILE A 308 -7.05 32.04 4.03
N THR A 309 -5.97 31.27 4.18
CA THR A 309 -5.87 30.32 5.28
C THR A 309 -5.90 31.02 6.65
N SER A 310 -6.43 30.33 7.66
CA SER A 310 -6.47 30.82 9.04
C SER A 310 -5.18 30.56 9.81
N ALA A 311 -4.41 29.53 9.40
CA ALA A 311 -3.12 29.18 9.98
C ALA A 311 -1.99 29.48 8.99
N PRO A 312 -0.84 29.99 9.47
CA PRO A 312 0.33 30.22 8.64
C PRO A 312 1.25 28.99 8.58
N GLU A 313 1.80 28.74 7.40
CA GLU A 313 2.70 27.63 7.06
C GLU A 313 4.15 28.10 6.98
N ALA A 314 5.10 27.24 7.34
CA ALA A 314 6.52 27.53 7.19
C ALA A 314 7.00 27.12 5.79
N ARG A 315 7.82 27.96 5.14
CA ARG A 315 8.47 27.63 3.86
C ARG A 315 9.98 27.71 4.00
N ALA A 316 10.60 26.58 4.32
CA ALA A 316 12.03 26.50 4.61
C ALA A 316 12.92 26.99 3.45
N SER A 317 12.51 26.76 2.20
CA SER A 317 13.20 27.26 1.01
C SER A 317 13.19 28.79 0.87
N TRP A 318 12.28 29.49 1.56
CA TRP A 318 12.12 30.95 1.56
C TRP A 318 12.55 31.59 2.88
N GLY A 319 13.23 30.82 3.75
CA GLY A 319 13.75 31.27 5.05
C GLY A 319 12.84 30.93 6.23
N ARG A 320 13.00 31.68 7.34
CA ARG A 320 12.28 31.44 8.61
C ARG A 320 10.89 32.10 8.69
N GLY A 321 10.42 32.70 7.59
CA GLY A 321 9.13 33.37 7.52
C GLY A 321 7.95 32.38 7.61
N ARG A 322 6.85 32.85 8.19
CA ARG A 322 5.57 32.15 8.18
C ARG A 322 4.66 32.82 7.15
N TYR A 323 3.97 32.01 6.35
CA TYR A 323 3.21 32.46 5.20
C TYR A 323 1.77 31.96 5.27
N PHE A 324 0.81 32.81 4.96
CA PHE A 324 -0.59 32.43 4.75
C PHE A 324 -0.80 32.11 3.27
N ARG A 325 -1.48 31.00 2.99
CA ARG A 325 -1.84 30.61 1.63
C ARG A 325 -3.10 31.38 1.23
N VAL A 326 -3.02 32.10 0.13
CA VAL A 326 -4.09 32.94 -0.42
C VAL A 326 -4.47 32.38 -1.78
N SER A 327 -5.72 31.95 -1.94
CA SER A 327 -6.26 31.38 -3.16
C SER A 327 -6.98 32.47 -3.97
N VAL A 328 -6.56 32.67 -5.21
CA VAL A 328 -7.06 33.69 -6.13
C VAL A 328 -7.74 32.98 -7.30
N ALA A 329 -9.02 33.27 -7.51
CA ALA A 329 -9.75 32.81 -8.68
C ALA A 329 -9.45 33.70 -9.88
N LEU A 330 -9.26 33.06 -11.02
CA LEU A 330 -9.13 33.71 -12.31
C LEU A 330 -10.54 33.93 -12.92
N PRO A 331 -10.74 35.00 -13.69
CA PRO A 331 -11.99 35.19 -14.43
C PRO A 331 -12.19 34.08 -15.47
N GLU A 332 -13.45 33.71 -15.70
CA GLU A 332 -13.81 32.75 -16.75
C GLU A 332 -13.41 33.28 -18.13
N GLY A 333 -12.84 32.43 -18.98
CA GLY A 333 -12.44 32.82 -20.35
C GLY A 333 -11.24 33.76 -20.44
N HIS A 334 -10.36 33.81 -19.43
CA HIS A 334 -9.14 34.65 -19.39
C HIS A 334 -8.17 34.47 -20.58
N GLY A 335 -8.36 33.47 -21.45
CA GLY A 335 -7.68 33.33 -22.74
C GLY A 335 -6.17 33.04 -22.66
N LEU A 336 -5.58 32.93 -21.46
CA LEU A 336 -4.18 32.58 -21.28
C LEU A 336 -4.00 31.07 -21.27
N ALA A 337 -2.95 30.59 -21.93
CA ALA A 337 -2.52 29.20 -21.87
C ALA A 337 -1.75 28.94 -20.55
N LEU A 338 -2.48 28.96 -19.43
CA LEU A 338 -1.90 28.71 -18.12
C LEU A 338 -1.54 27.23 -17.95
N VAL A 339 -0.38 26.99 -17.37
CA VAL A 339 0.17 25.66 -17.09
C VAL A 339 0.42 25.56 -15.59
N PRO A 340 0.05 24.44 -14.93
CA PRO A 340 0.34 24.23 -13.52
C PRO A 340 1.84 24.38 -13.21
N GLY A 341 2.15 25.04 -12.10
CA GLY A 341 3.50 25.31 -11.62
C GLY A 341 4.14 26.61 -12.12
N MET A 342 3.52 27.34 -13.06
CA MET A 342 4.01 28.66 -13.51
C MET A 342 4.10 29.63 -12.34
N SER A 343 5.16 30.41 -12.27
CA SER A 343 5.36 31.46 -11.26
C SER A 343 4.45 32.65 -11.55
N VAL A 344 3.81 33.14 -10.48
CA VAL A 344 2.90 34.29 -10.55
C VAL A 344 3.36 35.35 -9.56
N PHE A 345 3.47 36.56 -10.07
CA PHE A 345 3.60 37.75 -9.25
C PHE A 345 2.24 38.42 -9.11
N ALA A 346 1.87 38.72 -7.87
CA ALA A 346 0.56 39.21 -7.52
C ALA A 346 0.66 40.51 -6.73
N GLU A 347 -0.03 41.54 -7.22
CA GLU A 347 -0.16 42.83 -6.56
C GLU A 347 -1.64 43.06 -6.21
N PRO A 348 -2.00 43.14 -4.93
CA PRO A 348 -3.36 43.48 -4.53
C PRO A 348 -3.72 44.86 -5.06
N LEU A 349 -4.85 44.95 -5.75
CA LEU A 349 -5.40 46.24 -6.15
C LEU A 349 -5.85 46.97 -4.89
N ALA A 350 -5.57 48.27 -4.83
CA ALA A 350 -6.04 49.11 -3.74
C ALA A 350 -7.56 48.99 -3.66
N GLY A 351 -8.08 48.57 -2.50
CA GLY A 351 -9.53 48.46 -2.32
C GLY A 351 -10.20 49.82 -2.52
N GLU A 352 -11.40 49.84 -3.08
CA GLU A 352 -12.28 51.03 -3.20
C GLU A 352 -12.79 51.56 -1.85
N GLY A 353 -11.91 51.61 -0.85
CA GLY A 353 -12.16 52.11 0.49
C GLY A 353 -11.00 52.97 0.98
N SER A 354 -10.47 53.88 0.15
CA SER A 354 -9.76 55.10 0.62
C SER A 354 -9.45 56.06 -0.54
N ALA A 355 -10.49 56.66 -1.13
CA ALA A 355 -10.31 57.82 -1.99
C ALA A 355 -10.63 59.09 -1.20
N THR A 356 -9.59 59.87 -0.85
CA THR A 356 -9.49 61.33 -1.08
C THR A 356 -8.25 61.88 -0.37
N ALA A 357 -7.27 62.36 -1.13
CA ALA A 357 -6.60 63.65 -0.87
C ALA A 357 -5.61 63.94 -2.01
N ALA A 358 -5.81 65.10 -2.62
CA ALA A 358 -5.16 65.59 -3.82
C ALA A 358 -3.66 65.90 -3.64
N SER A 359 -2.94 65.80 -4.74
CA SER A 359 -1.54 66.17 -4.93
C SER A 359 -1.28 67.68 -4.86
N ALA A 360 -0.16 68.10 -4.26
CA ALA A 360 0.56 69.32 -4.62
C ALA A 360 2.07 69.13 -4.37
N PRO A 361 2.97 69.73 -5.18
CA PRO A 361 4.38 69.36 -5.24
C PRO A 361 5.25 70.13 -4.25
N GLY A 362 6.33 69.47 -3.82
CA GLY A 362 7.18 69.89 -2.71
C GLY A 362 8.12 71.06 -2.96
N ARG A 363 8.77 71.48 -1.88
CA ARG A 363 10.03 72.23 -1.91
C ARG A 363 10.94 71.85 -0.74
N ALA A 364 12.21 71.99 -1.03
CA ALA A 364 13.40 71.53 -0.33
C ALA A 364 13.75 72.28 0.96
N GLY A 365 14.63 71.66 1.76
CA GLY A 365 15.39 72.27 2.87
C GLY A 365 15.86 71.17 3.84
N ALA A 366 17.03 70.55 3.63
CA ALA A 366 18.35 70.98 4.10
C ALA A 366 18.71 70.43 5.51
N ALA A 367 19.66 69.49 5.49
CA ALA A 367 20.77 69.22 6.40
C ALA A 367 20.68 69.57 7.91
N ALA A 368 20.95 68.56 8.75
CA ALA A 368 21.84 68.72 9.92
C ALA A 368 22.40 67.36 10.39
N VAL A 369 23.71 67.36 10.59
CA VAL A 369 24.59 66.27 11.08
C VAL A 369 24.71 66.37 12.59
N VAL A 370 24.66 65.27 13.36
CA VAL A 370 25.47 65.08 14.59
C VAL A 370 25.77 63.58 14.82
N LYS A 371 27.05 63.31 15.10
CA LYS A 371 27.72 62.07 15.50
C LYS A 371 27.28 61.56 16.88
N ALA A 372 27.40 60.24 17.11
CA ALA A 372 27.91 59.55 18.32
C ALA A 372 27.25 58.16 18.43
N GLN A 373 27.86 57.06 18.88
CA GLN A 373 29.22 56.70 19.25
C GLN A 373 29.14 55.19 19.52
N ALA A 374 30.12 54.45 19.01
CA ALA A 374 30.25 53.02 19.23
C ALA A 374 30.81 52.74 20.63
N VAL A 375 30.30 51.69 21.30
CA VAL A 375 31.07 50.93 22.30
C VAL A 375 30.96 49.46 21.94
N ALA A 376 32.12 48.84 21.88
CA ALA A 376 32.39 47.48 21.44
C ALA A 376 31.87 46.41 22.40
N ASN A 377 31.66 45.21 21.87
CA ASN A 377 32.19 44.02 22.53
C ASN A 377 32.66 43.01 21.49
N ALA A 378 33.89 42.55 21.72
CA ALA A 378 34.65 41.65 20.88
C ALA A 378 34.42 40.19 21.29
N SER A 379 34.44 39.29 20.32
CA SER A 379 34.98 37.95 20.52
C SER A 379 35.43 37.39 19.17
N ALA A 380 36.73 37.13 19.10
CA ALA A 380 37.49 36.69 17.96
C ALA A 380 37.32 35.20 17.66
N VAL A 381 37.40 34.82 16.38
CA VAL A 381 37.95 33.54 15.92
C VAL A 381 38.76 33.78 14.64
N ALA A 382 39.84 33.00 14.53
CA ALA A 382 41.05 33.17 13.75
C ALA A 382 40.92 33.20 12.21
N LYS A 383 41.92 33.86 11.61
CA LYS A 383 42.25 33.96 10.19
C LYS A 383 42.66 32.61 9.59
N ALA A 384 42.24 32.37 8.35
CA ALA A 384 43.04 31.67 7.34
C ALA A 384 42.90 32.42 6.01
N ASP A 385 44.00 33.04 5.58
CA ASP A 385 44.15 33.74 4.31
C ASP A 385 44.28 32.73 3.16
N ALA A 386 43.44 32.88 2.13
CA ALA A 386 43.71 32.35 0.79
C ALA A 386 43.21 33.37 -0.26
N LYS A 387 44.15 34.17 -0.78
CA LYS A 387 43.94 35.08 -1.91
C LYS A 387 43.72 34.26 -3.19
N ALA A 388 42.53 34.37 -3.78
CA ALA A 388 42.32 34.12 -5.21
C ALA A 388 41.57 35.33 -5.80
N LYS A 389 42.30 36.13 -6.57
CA LYS A 389 41.77 37.22 -7.41
C LYS A 389 40.84 36.61 -8.47
N VAL A 390 39.55 36.92 -8.43
CA VAL A 390 38.67 36.80 -9.60
C VAL A 390 38.04 38.16 -9.87
N LYS A 391 38.38 38.69 -11.03
CA LYS A 391 37.92 39.95 -11.61
C LYS A 391 36.54 39.68 -12.23
N PRO A 392 35.45 40.35 -11.84
CA PRO A 392 34.19 40.22 -12.56
C PRO A 392 34.31 41.02 -13.87
N GLN A 393 34.43 40.31 -14.99
CA GLN A 393 34.22 40.89 -16.31
C GLN A 393 32.72 41.11 -16.50
N ALA A 394 32.30 42.37 -16.34
CA ALA A 394 31.06 42.87 -16.90
C ALA A 394 31.22 42.92 -18.43
N GLY A 395 30.84 41.84 -19.10
CA GLY A 395 30.62 41.80 -20.54
C GLY A 395 29.15 42.08 -20.83
N ALA A 396 28.81 43.34 -21.09
CA ALA A 396 27.55 43.69 -21.72
C ALA A 396 27.56 43.14 -23.14
N SER A 397 26.88 42.02 -23.38
CA SER A 397 26.59 41.54 -24.73
C SER A 397 25.21 42.06 -25.16
N LYS A 398 25.23 42.87 -26.22
CA LYS A 398 24.05 43.37 -26.94
C LYS A 398 23.20 42.20 -27.47
N ALA A 399 21.90 42.36 -27.33
CA ALA A 399 20.88 41.52 -27.95
C ALA A 399 21.05 41.46 -29.47
N THR A 400 21.44 40.28 -29.94
CA THR A 400 21.28 39.81 -31.32
C THR A 400 20.73 38.40 -31.18
N GLY A 401 19.60 38.09 -31.83
CA GLY A 401 18.74 36.91 -31.61
C GLY A 401 19.45 35.73 -30.94
N ALA A 402 19.34 35.65 -29.61
CA ALA A 402 20.13 34.72 -28.83
C ALA A 402 19.62 33.30 -29.08
N GLU A 403 20.46 32.48 -29.69
CA GLU A 403 20.29 31.03 -29.76
C GLU A 403 20.11 30.51 -28.32
N LEU A 404 18.97 29.89 -28.05
CA LEU A 404 18.59 29.52 -26.69
C LEU A 404 19.32 28.23 -26.31
N ALA A 405 20.29 28.34 -25.40
CA ALA A 405 21.06 27.21 -24.90
C ALA A 405 20.38 26.60 -23.67
N ILE A 406 20.04 25.31 -23.74
CA ILE A 406 19.41 24.54 -22.68
C ILE A 406 20.28 23.32 -22.37
N GLU A 407 20.40 22.97 -21.10
CA GLU A 407 21.07 21.75 -20.66
C GLU A 407 20.09 20.58 -20.66
N GLY A 408 20.55 19.42 -21.12
CA GLY A 408 19.78 18.18 -21.09
C GLY A 408 20.65 16.95 -20.98
N GLU A 409 20.00 15.80 -21.03
CA GLU A 409 20.64 14.49 -21.06
C GLU A 409 20.00 13.61 -22.14
N ILE A 410 20.80 12.71 -22.71
CA ILE A 410 20.27 11.70 -23.64
C ILE A 410 19.62 10.59 -22.82
N ALA A 411 18.30 10.47 -22.93
CA ALA A 411 17.53 9.43 -22.28
C ALA A 411 17.01 8.42 -23.31
N SER A 412 16.79 7.19 -22.85
CA SER A 412 16.05 6.17 -23.60
C SER A 412 14.58 6.25 -23.21
N ARG A 413 13.64 6.22 -24.16
CA ARG A 413 12.19 6.35 -23.82
C ARG A 413 11.68 5.24 -22.91
N GLN A 414 12.36 4.09 -22.87
CA GLN A 414 11.97 2.93 -22.05
C GLN A 414 13.23 2.15 -21.60
N PRO A 415 13.98 2.63 -20.59
CA PRO A 415 15.10 1.86 -20.07
C PRO A 415 14.56 0.59 -19.38
N LEU A 416 15.00 -0.59 -19.82
CA LEU A 416 14.62 -1.84 -19.17
C LEU A 416 15.71 -2.27 -18.20
N ALA A 417 15.40 -2.29 -16.92
CA ALA A 417 16.32 -2.79 -15.90
C ALA A 417 16.42 -4.33 -15.97
N ILE A 418 17.65 -4.83 -16.09
CA ILE A 418 18.00 -6.26 -16.07
C ILE A 418 18.32 -6.62 -14.62
N ALA A 419 17.45 -7.42 -14.02
CA ALA A 419 17.56 -7.88 -12.64
C ALA A 419 17.25 -9.39 -12.56
N PRO A 420 17.74 -10.09 -11.51
CA PRO A 420 17.32 -11.46 -11.25
C PRO A 420 15.79 -11.54 -11.10
N PRO A 421 15.15 -12.62 -11.58
CA PRO A 421 13.70 -12.81 -11.39
C PRO A 421 13.35 -12.97 -9.91
N THR A 422 12.16 -12.56 -9.53
CA THR A 422 11.62 -12.79 -8.18
C THR A 422 11.20 -14.25 -8.05
N ILE A 423 11.97 -15.06 -7.31
CA ILE A 423 11.60 -16.44 -6.97
C ILE A 423 11.29 -16.51 -5.46
N PRO A 424 10.15 -17.08 -5.05
CA PRO A 424 9.79 -17.18 -3.64
C PRO A 424 10.89 -17.82 -2.79
N TYR A 425 11.18 -17.20 -1.63
CA TYR A 425 12.16 -17.66 -0.64
C TYR A 425 13.63 -17.65 -1.08
N ILE A 426 13.95 -17.03 -2.22
CA ILE A 426 15.31 -16.96 -2.75
C ILE A 426 15.72 -15.50 -2.88
N TRP A 427 16.71 -15.11 -2.07
CA TRP A 427 17.14 -13.72 -1.96
C TRP A 427 18.50 -13.46 -2.60
N GLN A 428 19.26 -14.52 -2.87
CA GLN A 428 20.65 -14.45 -3.30
C GLN A 428 20.84 -15.24 -4.60
N TYR A 429 21.49 -14.58 -5.57
CA TYR A 429 21.82 -15.13 -6.87
C TYR A 429 23.29 -14.87 -7.16
N LYS A 430 23.90 -15.76 -7.96
CA LYS A 430 25.24 -15.55 -8.49
C LYS A 430 25.13 -15.19 -9.96
N LEU A 431 25.82 -14.12 -10.39
CA LEU A 431 25.93 -13.80 -11.81
C LEU A 431 26.89 -14.78 -12.47
N ALA A 432 26.39 -15.73 -13.27
CA ALA A 432 27.25 -16.66 -13.98
C ALA A 432 27.88 -16.01 -15.21
N ARG A 433 27.05 -15.32 -16.01
CA ARG A 433 27.48 -14.62 -17.24
C ARG A 433 26.68 -13.34 -17.44
N MET A 434 27.30 -12.35 -18.08
CA MET A 434 26.66 -11.09 -18.46
C MET A 434 27.22 -10.59 -19.79
N ALA A 435 26.36 -10.00 -20.62
CA ALA A 435 26.75 -9.35 -21.86
C ALA A 435 27.67 -8.14 -21.59
N PRO A 436 28.71 -7.92 -22.41
CA PRO A 436 29.70 -6.87 -22.16
C PRO A 436 29.07 -5.46 -22.19
N GLU A 437 29.62 -4.55 -21.39
CA GLU A 437 29.19 -3.15 -21.31
C GLU A 437 29.29 -2.47 -22.68
N GLY A 438 28.22 -1.82 -23.12
CA GLY A 438 28.14 -1.12 -24.40
C GLY A 438 27.86 -2.02 -25.62
N ALA A 439 27.72 -3.33 -25.44
CA ALA A 439 27.38 -4.26 -26.52
C ALA A 439 25.92 -4.13 -26.96
N LEU A 440 25.67 -4.29 -28.27
CA LEU A 440 24.33 -4.44 -28.83
C LEU A 440 23.87 -5.88 -28.68
N VAL A 441 22.72 -6.06 -28.04
CA VAL A 441 22.05 -7.35 -27.86
C VAL A 441 20.79 -7.37 -28.70
N ALA A 442 20.54 -8.46 -29.43
CA ALA A 442 19.33 -8.62 -30.24
C ALA A 442 18.13 -9.05 -29.35
N ALA A 443 16.90 -8.85 -29.86
CA ALA A 443 15.71 -9.38 -29.19
C ALA A 443 15.80 -10.92 -29.07
N GLY A 444 15.53 -11.45 -27.89
CA GLY A 444 15.59 -12.88 -27.54
C GLY A 444 16.97 -13.39 -27.12
N GLN A 445 18.04 -12.58 -27.24
CA GLN A 445 19.39 -12.99 -26.83
C GLN A 445 19.57 -12.86 -25.31
N SER A 446 20.27 -13.83 -24.69
CA SER A 446 20.58 -13.82 -23.26
C SER A 446 21.49 -12.65 -22.90
N VAL A 447 21.05 -11.81 -21.94
CA VAL A 447 21.79 -10.64 -21.45
C VAL A 447 22.54 -10.98 -20.17
N ALA A 448 21.88 -11.69 -19.26
CA ALA A 448 22.45 -12.09 -17.99
C ALA A 448 21.94 -13.48 -17.61
N LEU A 449 22.87 -14.36 -17.25
CA LEU A 449 22.57 -15.67 -16.72
C LEU A 449 22.85 -15.66 -15.23
N PHE A 450 21.80 -15.88 -14.44
CA PHE A 450 21.88 -16.04 -13.01
C PHE A 450 21.89 -17.52 -12.64
N GLU A 451 22.63 -17.87 -11.60
CA GLU A 451 22.64 -19.22 -11.03
C GLU A 451 22.28 -19.17 -9.55
N SER A 452 21.54 -20.18 -9.11
CA SER A 452 21.25 -20.41 -7.71
C SER A 452 21.22 -21.90 -7.41
N ALA A 453 22.12 -22.35 -6.52
CA ALA A 453 22.11 -23.72 -6.02
C ALA A 453 20.85 -24.01 -5.18
N GLU A 454 20.30 -22.98 -4.53
CA GLU A 454 19.10 -23.10 -3.69
C GLU A 454 17.86 -23.47 -4.51
N VAL A 455 17.69 -22.89 -5.71
CA VAL A 455 16.60 -23.27 -6.63
C VAL A 455 16.63 -24.77 -6.94
N THR A 456 17.81 -25.29 -7.30
CA THR A 456 17.99 -26.70 -7.69
C THR A 456 17.74 -27.63 -6.51
N ASN A 457 18.30 -27.33 -5.35
CA ASN A 457 18.12 -28.15 -4.13
C ASN A 457 16.65 -28.20 -3.71
N ARG A 458 15.96 -27.05 -3.69
CA ARG A 458 14.54 -26.96 -3.35
C ARG A 458 13.66 -27.70 -4.35
N LEU A 459 13.94 -27.61 -5.65
CA LEU A 459 13.19 -28.34 -6.67
C LEU A 459 13.32 -29.85 -6.46
N MET A 460 14.53 -30.34 -6.19
CA MET A 460 14.78 -31.76 -5.92
C MET A 460 14.05 -32.23 -4.64
N GLU A 461 14.12 -31.44 -3.56
CA GLU A 461 13.42 -31.72 -2.30
C GLU A 461 11.88 -31.73 -2.48
N GLN A 462 11.33 -30.71 -3.14
CA GLN A 462 9.89 -30.64 -3.41
C GLN A 462 9.41 -31.76 -4.33
N GLN A 463 10.21 -32.16 -5.32
CA GLN A 463 9.88 -33.31 -6.17
C GLN A 463 9.89 -34.62 -5.37
N GLY A 464 10.84 -34.80 -4.46
CA GLY A 464 10.88 -35.94 -3.54
C GLY A 464 9.64 -36.02 -2.66
N THR A 465 9.29 -34.92 -2.00
CA THR A 465 8.08 -34.84 -1.15
C THR A 465 6.79 -34.99 -1.95
N LEU A 466 6.71 -34.47 -3.18
CA LEU A 466 5.58 -34.69 -4.08
C LEU A 466 5.40 -36.18 -4.39
N ASN A 467 6.48 -36.88 -4.74
CA ASN A 467 6.42 -38.32 -5.05
C ASN A 467 5.98 -39.13 -3.81
N GLU A 468 6.47 -38.79 -2.62
CA GLU A 468 6.03 -39.40 -1.37
C GLU A 468 4.54 -39.18 -1.11
N LYS A 469 4.06 -37.93 -1.24
CA LYS A 469 2.66 -37.57 -1.04
C LYS A 469 1.74 -38.19 -2.08
N GLN A 470 2.20 -38.36 -3.32
CA GLN A 470 1.45 -39.08 -4.37
C GLN A 470 1.28 -40.57 -4.03
N ARG A 471 2.34 -41.24 -3.57
CA ARG A 471 2.24 -42.64 -3.11
C ARG A 471 1.31 -42.76 -1.90
N ALA A 472 1.38 -41.81 -0.97
CA ALA A 472 0.47 -41.77 0.18
C ALA A 472 -1.00 -41.57 -0.25
N LEU A 473 -1.25 -40.71 -1.25
CA LEU A 473 -2.58 -40.50 -1.83
C LEU A 473 -3.11 -41.77 -2.52
N GLU A 474 -2.27 -42.47 -3.29
CA GLU A 474 -2.65 -43.73 -3.95
C GLU A 474 -3.01 -44.81 -2.93
N LYS A 475 -2.19 -44.95 -1.88
CA LYS A 475 -2.49 -45.85 -0.76
C LYS A 475 -3.80 -45.47 -0.08
N LEU A 476 -3.99 -44.20 0.25
CA LEU A 476 -5.22 -43.70 0.88
C LEU A 476 -6.47 -43.98 0.04
N LYS A 477 -6.37 -43.84 -1.29
CA LYS A 477 -7.47 -44.19 -2.22
C LYS A 477 -7.84 -45.66 -2.14
N LEU A 478 -6.85 -46.55 -2.07
CA LEU A 478 -7.08 -47.99 -1.94
C LEU A 478 -7.74 -48.32 -0.59
N ASP A 479 -7.18 -47.78 0.50
CA ASP A 479 -7.70 -47.97 1.86
C ASP A 479 -9.17 -47.47 1.97
N HIS A 480 -9.48 -46.34 1.34
CA HIS A 480 -10.85 -45.82 1.29
C HIS A 480 -11.80 -46.68 0.44
N ALA A 481 -11.32 -47.26 -0.66
CA ALA A 481 -12.12 -48.17 -1.47
C ALA A 481 -12.43 -49.47 -0.71
N GLU A 482 -11.47 -50.00 0.06
CA GLU A 482 -11.68 -51.13 0.95
C GLU A 482 -12.67 -50.80 2.08
N ALA A 483 -12.49 -49.65 2.73
CA ALA A 483 -13.40 -49.19 3.78
C ALA A 483 -14.83 -48.93 3.27
N ALA A 484 -14.98 -48.48 2.01
CA ALA A 484 -16.28 -48.31 1.38
C ALA A 484 -16.99 -49.67 1.20
N ARG A 485 -16.27 -50.68 0.67
CA ARG A 485 -16.81 -52.05 0.53
C ARG A 485 -17.20 -52.65 1.88
N ALA A 486 -16.37 -52.45 2.91
CA ALA A 486 -16.69 -52.89 4.27
C ALA A 486 -17.95 -52.19 4.83
N GLY A 487 -18.11 -50.90 4.54
CA GLY A 487 -19.31 -50.13 4.90
C GLY A 487 -20.58 -50.63 4.19
N ASP A 488 -20.49 -50.96 2.90
CA ASP A 488 -21.59 -51.55 2.13
C ASP A 488 -22.01 -52.90 2.70
N LEU A 489 -21.04 -53.75 3.04
CA LEU A 489 -21.29 -55.03 3.69
C LEU A 489 -21.99 -54.85 5.04
N ALA A 490 -21.50 -53.93 5.89
CA ALA A 490 -22.10 -53.65 7.19
C ALA A 490 -23.56 -53.16 7.09
N VAL A 491 -23.88 -52.34 6.09
CA VAL A 491 -25.27 -51.91 5.82
C VAL A 491 -26.12 -53.09 5.36
N SER A 492 -25.60 -53.92 4.44
CA SER A 492 -26.29 -55.12 3.94
C SER A 492 -26.56 -56.13 5.06
N GLU A 493 -25.58 -56.37 5.94
CA GLU A 493 -25.72 -57.23 7.12
C GLU A 493 -26.80 -56.71 8.08
N ALA A 494 -26.79 -55.40 8.36
CA ALA A 494 -27.78 -54.78 9.23
C ALA A 494 -29.21 -54.88 8.64
N GLN A 495 -29.36 -54.69 7.33
CA GLN A 495 -30.62 -54.87 6.62
C GLN A 495 -31.09 -56.33 6.64
N SER A 496 -30.19 -57.28 6.36
CA SER A 496 -30.49 -58.72 6.41
C SER A 496 -30.94 -59.14 7.81
N ASN A 497 -30.29 -58.63 8.85
CA ASN A 497 -30.67 -58.89 10.24
C ASN A 497 -32.05 -58.28 10.58
N ALA A 498 -32.35 -57.07 10.09
CA ALA A 498 -33.67 -56.46 10.23
C ALA A 498 -34.77 -57.30 9.54
N GLU A 499 -34.53 -57.77 8.33
CA GLU A 499 -35.46 -58.64 7.60
C GLU A 499 -35.66 -59.98 8.30
N LYS A 500 -34.59 -60.61 8.79
CA LYS A 500 -34.65 -61.86 9.55
C LYS A 500 -35.51 -61.68 10.81
N SER A 501 -35.32 -60.60 11.56
CA SER A 501 -36.14 -60.31 12.74
C SER A 501 -37.58 -59.94 12.39
N ALA A 502 -37.81 -59.23 11.28
CA ALA A 502 -39.15 -58.95 10.80
C ALA A 502 -39.92 -60.23 10.44
N ARG A 503 -39.26 -61.18 9.77
CA ARG A 503 -39.83 -62.51 9.46
C ARG A 503 -40.15 -63.30 10.74
N LYS A 504 -39.24 -63.30 11.74
CA LYS A 504 -39.47 -63.96 13.03
C LYS A 504 -40.64 -63.36 13.82
N ALA A 505 -40.85 -62.05 13.74
CA ALA A 505 -41.96 -61.39 14.42
C ALA A 505 -43.31 -61.53 13.70
N ASN A 506 -43.34 -62.08 12.48
CA ASN A 506 -44.56 -62.24 11.68
C ASN A 506 -45.26 -63.60 11.89
N LEU A 507 -44.74 -64.42 12.82
CA LEU A 507 -45.38 -65.68 13.21
C LEU A 507 -46.69 -65.39 13.97
N PRO A 508 -47.75 -66.18 13.75
CA PRO A 508 -49.01 -66.03 14.49
C PRO A 508 -48.81 -66.06 16.01
N PRO A 509 -49.43 -65.15 16.78
CA PRO A 509 -49.27 -65.06 18.23
C PRO A 509 -49.83 -66.29 18.97
N GLU A 510 -50.67 -67.09 18.30
CA GLU A 510 -51.24 -68.33 18.83
C GLU A 510 -50.23 -69.50 18.82
N LEU A 511 -49.16 -69.41 18.01
CA LEU A 511 -48.16 -70.47 17.84
C LEU A 511 -46.92 -70.30 18.73
N ILE A 512 -46.79 -69.16 19.40
CA ILE A 512 -45.59 -68.77 20.18
C ILE A 512 -46.06 -68.29 21.56
N GLN A 513 -45.24 -68.52 22.59
CA GLN A 513 -45.53 -67.97 23.91
C GLN A 513 -45.59 -66.44 23.85
N ARG A 514 -46.59 -65.82 24.50
CA ARG A 514 -46.78 -64.35 24.46
C ARG A 514 -45.52 -63.57 24.85
N THR A 515 -44.79 -64.04 25.87
CA THR A 515 -43.52 -63.46 26.32
C THR A 515 -42.42 -63.53 25.27
N GLU A 516 -42.33 -64.64 24.53
CA GLU A 516 -41.40 -64.80 23.41
C GLU A 516 -41.78 -63.92 22.23
N TYR A 517 -43.08 -63.81 21.92
CA TYR A 517 -43.58 -62.91 20.88
C TYR A 517 -43.23 -61.44 21.19
N ASP A 518 -43.47 -60.98 22.42
CA ASP A 518 -43.15 -59.61 22.84
C ASP A 518 -41.63 -59.32 22.68
N LYS A 519 -40.76 -60.30 22.99
CA LYS A 519 -39.31 -60.19 22.76
C LYS A 519 -38.96 -60.11 21.27
N LEU A 520 -39.63 -60.88 20.41
CA LEU A 520 -39.43 -60.84 18.96
C LEU A 520 -39.85 -59.48 18.36
N VAL A 521 -40.92 -58.87 18.86
CA VAL A 521 -41.34 -57.52 18.46
C VAL A 521 -40.28 -56.47 18.84
N ILE A 522 -39.70 -56.58 20.04
CA ILE A 522 -38.59 -55.72 20.49
C ILE A 522 -37.35 -55.92 19.62
N GLU A 523 -36.99 -57.16 19.28
CA GLU A 523 -35.85 -57.45 18.39
C GLU A 523 -36.05 -56.90 16.98
N ARG A 524 -37.27 -57.00 16.43
CA ARG A 524 -37.60 -56.39 15.14
C ARG A 524 -37.41 -54.88 15.19
N ALA A 525 -37.90 -54.21 16.23
CA ALA A 525 -37.75 -52.77 16.39
C ALA A 525 -36.27 -52.36 16.49
N LEU A 526 -35.49 -53.06 17.31
CA LEU A 526 -34.05 -52.84 17.46
C LEU A 526 -33.32 -52.99 16.13
N ASN A 527 -33.49 -54.10 15.43
CA ASN A 527 -32.75 -54.35 14.19
C ASN A 527 -33.16 -53.39 13.07
N ALA A 528 -34.42 -52.93 13.03
CA ALA A 528 -34.86 -51.87 12.12
C ALA A 528 -34.18 -50.52 12.43
N GLU A 529 -34.00 -50.17 13.71
CA GLU A 529 -33.26 -48.97 14.13
C GLU A 529 -31.77 -49.09 13.80
N LEU A 530 -31.14 -50.23 14.09
CA LEU A 530 -29.72 -50.48 13.77
C LEU A 530 -29.45 -50.42 12.25
N ALA A 531 -30.37 -50.91 11.42
CA ALA A 531 -30.25 -50.80 9.96
C ALA A 531 -30.29 -49.34 9.47
N LYS A 532 -31.12 -48.49 10.08
CA LYS A 532 -31.14 -47.04 9.78
C LYS A 532 -29.84 -46.37 10.22
N LEU A 533 -29.39 -46.63 11.44
CA LEU A 533 -28.14 -46.08 11.99
C LEU A 533 -26.91 -46.56 11.21
N ALA A 534 -26.92 -47.77 10.63
CA ALA A 534 -25.85 -48.23 9.75
C ALA A 534 -25.72 -47.37 8.47
N ILE A 535 -26.84 -46.95 7.88
CA ILE A 535 -26.86 -46.05 6.72
C ILE A 535 -26.31 -44.67 7.09
N GLU A 536 -26.72 -44.12 8.23
CA GLU A 536 -26.23 -42.83 8.71
C GLU A 536 -24.73 -42.87 9.03
N GLN A 537 -24.26 -43.94 9.67
CA GLN A 537 -22.85 -44.12 9.97
C GLN A 537 -22.02 -44.18 8.70
N ARG A 538 -22.49 -44.92 7.69
CA ARG A 538 -21.84 -44.99 6.38
C ARG A 538 -21.72 -43.60 5.76
N LYS A 539 -22.79 -42.80 5.75
CA LYS A 539 -22.78 -41.42 5.23
C LYS A 539 -21.79 -40.52 5.97
N ALA A 540 -21.72 -40.64 7.30
CA ALA A 540 -20.74 -39.91 8.11
C ALA A 540 -19.30 -40.32 7.77
N GLN A 541 -19.03 -41.63 7.67
CA GLN A 541 -17.72 -42.14 7.27
C GLN A 541 -17.34 -41.73 5.83
N GLU A 542 -18.28 -41.70 4.90
CA GLU A 542 -18.07 -41.20 3.53
C GLU A 542 -17.67 -39.73 3.51
N ARG A 543 -18.33 -38.88 4.31
CA ARG A 543 -17.94 -37.46 4.46
C ARG A 543 -16.54 -37.32 5.05
N ALA A 544 -16.21 -38.11 6.07
CA ALA A 544 -14.87 -38.11 6.66
C ALA A 544 -13.79 -38.48 5.64
N ARG A 545 -13.99 -39.56 4.88
CA ARG A 545 -13.09 -40.01 3.81
C ARG A 545 -12.95 -38.96 2.70
N ARG A 546 -14.05 -38.36 2.27
CA ARG A 546 -14.03 -37.31 1.23
C ARG A 546 -13.24 -36.09 1.69
N ALA A 547 -13.43 -35.66 2.94
CA ALA A 547 -12.70 -34.53 3.51
C ALA A 547 -11.20 -34.83 3.68
N GLU A 548 -10.84 -36.07 4.05
CA GLU A 548 -9.45 -36.53 4.11
C GLU A 548 -8.78 -36.55 2.73
N MET A 549 -9.47 -37.08 1.72
CA MET A 549 -9.03 -37.05 0.32
C MET A 549 -8.82 -35.63 -0.18
N ALA A 550 -9.80 -34.75 0.00
CA ALA A 550 -9.70 -33.35 -0.41
C ALA A 550 -8.51 -32.64 0.25
N GLY A 551 -8.25 -32.94 1.53
CA GLY A 551 -7.07 -32.43 2.25
C GLY A 551 -5.75 -32.86 1.59
N MET A 552 -5.58 -34.15 1.31
CA MET A 552 -4.35 -34.65 0.67
C MET A 552 -4.21 -34.19 -0.78
N GLU A 553 -5.30 -34.10 -1.54
CA GLU A 553 -5.28 -33.58 -2.91
C GLU A 553 -4.86 -32.10 -2.93
N SER A 554 -5.33 -31.30 -1.97
CA SER A 554 -4.92 -29.91 -1.78
C SER A 554 -3.41 -29.78 -1.47
N GLU A 555 -2.85 -30.68 -0.63
CA GLU A 555 -1.41 -30.71 -0.38
C GLU A 555 -0.60 -31.06 -1.63
N VAL A 556 -1.05 -32.04 -2.42
CA VAL A 556 -0.41 -32.41 -3.69
C VAL A 556 -0.50 -31.27 -4.71
N ALA A 557 -1.65 -30.61 -4.81
CA ALA A 557 -1.83 -29.46 -5.68
C ALA A 557 -0.91 -28.30 -5.30
N LYS A 558 -0.77 -28.02 -3.99
CA LYS A 558 0.16 -27.01 -3.46
C LYS A 558 1.61 -27.31 -3.84
N LEU A 559 2.06 -28.55 -3.66
CA LEU A 559 3.42 -28.96 -4.03
C LEU A 559 3.64 -28.83 -5.54
N ARG A 560 2.68 -29.26 -6.36
CA ARG A 560 2.75 -29.12 -7.83
C ARG A 560 2.85 -27.65 -8.25
N GLN A 561 2.05 -26.77 -7.65
CA GLN A 561 2.11 -25.35 -7.93
C GLN A 561 3.47 -24.77 -7.53
N SER A 562 3.96 -25.08 -6.33
CA SER A 562 5.28 -24.64 -5.88
C SER A 562 6.41 -25.11 -6.81
N ILE A 563 6.37 -26.36 -7.27
CA ILE A 563 7.34 -26.88 -8.24
C ILE A 563 7.22 -26.15 -9.58
N ALA A 564 6.00 -25.87 -10.06
CA ALA A 564 5.78 -25.13 -11.30
C ALA A 564 6.32 -23.69 -11.19
N GLU A 565 6.13 -23.03 -10.05
CA GLU A 565 6.68 -21.70 -9.76
C GLU A 565 8.21 -21.73 -9.71
N LEU A 566 8.83 -22.71 -9.03
CA LEU A 566 10.28 -22.88 -9.02
C LEU A 566 10.85 -23.23 -10.40
N ALA A 567 10.16 -24.06 -11.18
CA ALA A 567 10.57 -24.42 -12.54
C ALA A 567 10.50 -23.19 -13.47
N LYS A 568 9.43 -22.39 -13.36
CA LYS A 568 9.30 -21.11 -14.07
C LYS A 568 10.40 -20.13 -13.63
N GLY A 569 10.66 -20.04 -12.32
CA GLY A 569 11.73 -19.23 -11.76
C GLY A 569 13.11 -19.64 -12.28
N ARG A 570 13.40 -20.96 -12.35
CA ARG A 570 14.63 -21.52 -12.91
C ARG A 570 14.81 -21.14 -14.38
N ALA A 571 13.74 -21.19 -15.18
CA ALA A 571 13.79 -20.75 -16.57
C ALA A 571 14.02 -19.23 -16.68
N ALA A 572 13.43 -18.45 -15.77
CA ALA A 572 13.58 -17.00 -15.74
C ALA A 572 14.96 -16.52 -15.23
N LEU A 573 15.80 -17.41 -14.70
CA LEU A 573 17.19 -17.08 -14.34
C LEU A 573 18.04 -16.72 -15.57
N ASP A 574 17.64 -17.19 -16.75
CA ASP A 574 18.18 -16.71 -18.01
C ASP A 574 17.39 -15.47 -18.46
N VAL A 575 17.96 -14.29 -18.22
CA VAL A 575 17.30 -13.03 -18.57
C VAL A 575 17.63 -12.68 -20.02
N VAL A 576 16.65 -12.91 -20.89
CA VAL A 576 16.69 -12.55 -22.30
C VAL A 576 16.23 -11.11 -22.54
N ALA A 577 16.82 -10.46 -23.54
CA ALA A 577 16.39 -9.12 -23.96
C ALA A 577 15.04 -9.20 -24.70
N PRO A 578 13.95 -8.55 -24.25
CA PRO A 578 12.67 -8.56 -24.98
C PRO A 578 12.72 -7.74 -26.27
N ARG A 579 13.72 -6.87 -26.43
CA ARG A 579 13.94 -5.99 -27.57
C ARG A 579 15.43 -5.85 -27.84
N ALA A 580 15.81 -5.40 -29.03
CA ALA A 580 17.20 -5.04 -29.28
C ALA A 580 17.60 -3.83 -28.44
N GLY A 581 18.80 -3.84 -27.87
CA GLY A 581 19.24 -2.76 -26.99
C GLY A 581 20.72 -2.81 -26.66
N ARG A 582 21.26 -1.69 -26.18
CA ARG A 582 22.63 -1.57 -25.70
C ARG A 582 22.67 -1.75 -24.18
N VAL A 583 23.58 -2.60 -23.71
CA VAL A 583 23.70 -2.93 -22.27
C VAL A 583 24.54 -1.87 -21.56
N LEU A 584 23.99 -1.27 -20.50
CA LEU A 584 24.65 -0.31 -19.62
C LEU A 584 24.77 -0.93 -18.22
N TYR A 585 25.97 -1.01 -17.66
CA TYR A 585 26.15 -1.55 -16.32
C TYR A 585 25.65 -0.56 -15.27
N ARG A 586 25.01 -1.07 -14.21
CA ARG A 586 24.76 -0.29 -13.01
C ARG A 586 25.89 -0.53 -12.02
N THR A 587 26.14 0.46 -11.18
CA THR A 587 27.03 0.33 -10.02
C THR A 587 26.26 -0.24 -8.84
N SER A 588 26.94 -1.07 -8.06
CA SER A 588 26.44 -1.59 -6.79
C SER A 588 26.38 -0.48 -5.74
N PHE A 589 25.82 -0.80 -4.57
CA PHE A 589 25.77 0.10 -3.41
C PHE A 589 27.17 0.50 -2.90
N THR A 590 28.21 -0.26 -3.24
CA THR A 590 29.62 0.01 -2.91
C THR A 590 30.34 0.83 -3.99
N GLY A 591 29.65 1.21 -5.08
CA GLY A 591 30.22 1.95 -6.22
C GLY A 591 30.95 1.06 -7.24
N GLU A 592 31.01 -0.25 -7.01
CA GLU A 592 31.65 -1.21 -7.93
C GLU A 592 30.70 -1.66 -9.05
N LYS A 593 31.22 -1.90 -10.26
CA LYS A 593 30.43 -2.47 -11.35
C LYS A 593 30.22 -3.97 -11.13
N PHE A 594 29.04 -4.49 -11.46
CA PHE A 594 28.77 -5.93 -11.37
C PHE A 594 29.63 -6.71 -12.38
N ALA A 595 30.22 -7.82 -11.94
CA ALA A 595 31.04 -8.69 -12.78
C ALA A 595 30.57 -10.15 -12.68
N PRO A 596 30.89 -11.01 -13.67
CA PRO A 596 30.66 -12.45 -13.54
C PRO A 596 31.30 -12.99 -12.26
N GLY A 597 30.53 -13.73 -11.46
CA GLY A 597 30.91 -14.22 -10.14
C GLY A 597 30.36 -13.40 -8.97
N SER A 598 29.91 -12.16 -9.19
CA SER A 598 29.33 -11.31 -8.14
C SER A 598 28.04 -11.90 -7.58
N GLN A 599 27.86 -11.73 -6.27
CA GLN A 599 26.64 -12.09 -5.57
C GLN A 599 25.65 -10.92 -5.62
N ILE A 600 24.42 -11.22 -6.04
CA ILE A 600 23.39 -10.22 -6.31
C ILE A 600 22.17 -10.55 -5.48
N TRP A 601 21.62 -9.52 -4.86
CA TRP A 601 20.39 -9.60 -4.10
C TRP A 601 19.19 -9.47 -5.02
N MET A 602 18.11 -10.18 -4.69
CA MET A 602 16.83 -10.06 -5.37
C MET A 602 16.41 -8.59 -5.49
N GLY A 603 15.99 -8.17 -6.69
CA GLY A 603 15.53 -6.81 -6.96
C GLY A 603 16.63 -5.79 -7.27
N LEU A 604 17.90 -6.13 -7.08
CA LEU A 604 19.02 -5.29 -7.50
C LEU A 604 19.29 -5.47 -9.00
N SER A 605 19.20 -4.38 -9.75
CA SER A 605 19.42 -4.40 -11.20
C SER A 605 20.91 -4.34 -11.51
N VAL A 606 21.41 -5.28 -12.31
CA VAL A 606 22.82 -5.36 -12.70
C VAL A 606 23.14 -4.50 -13.91
N ALA A 607 22.18 -4.37 -14.82
CA ALA A 607 22.34 -3.62 -16.05
C ALA A 607 21.01 -2.96 -16.45
N THR A 608 21.10 -2.00 -17.35
CA THR A 608 19.96 -1.38 -18.01
C THR A 608 20.12 -1.60 -19.51
N LEU A 609 19.10 -2.16 -20.14
CA LEU A 609 19.02 -2.28 -21.58
C LEU A 609 18.38 -1.01 -22.13
N ALA A 610 19.19 -0.17 -22.77
CA ALA A 610 18.72 1.04 -23.41
C ALA A 610 18.49 0.81 -24.90
N ASP A 611 17.43 1.40 -25.46
CA ASP A 611 17.10 1.27 -26.87
C ASP A 611 17.95 2.28 -27.69
N PRO A 612 18.89 1.83 -28.55
CA PRO A 612 19.74 2.72 -29.33
C PRO A 612 19.00 3.39 -30.49
N GLU A 613 17.83 2.89 -30.92
CA GLU A 613 17.07 3.45 -32.04
C GLU A 613 16.08 4.54 -31.59
N ARG A 614 15.69 4.54 -30.32
CA ARG A 614 14.70 5.47 -29.75
C ARG A 614 15.30 6.33 -28.63
N LEU A 615 16.40 6.99 -28.96
CA LEU A 615 17.02 7.98 -28.10
C LEU A 615 16.30 9.31 -28.25
N TYR A 616 16.08 9.99 -27.12
CA TYR A 616 15.57 11.35 -27.09
C TYR A 616 16.42 12.17 -26.11
N VAL A 617 16.35 13.48 -26.25
CA VAL A 617 16.97 14.40 -25.30
C VAL A 617 15.90 14.87 -24.34
N SER A 618 16.11 14.63 -23.06
CA SER A 618 15.38 15.27 -21.98
C SER A 618 16.13 16.53 -21.58
N ALA A 619 15.56 17.70 -21.86
CA ALA A 619 16.18 18.99 -21.53
C ALA A 619 15.27 19.79 -20.59
N ALA A 620 15.86 20.57 -19.69
CA ALA A 620 15.11 21.38 -18.73
C ALA A 620 15.22 22.86 -19.08
N ALA A 621 14.16 23.44 -19.66
CA ALA A 621 14.13 24.85 -20.04
C ALA A 621 13.78 25.74 -18.84
N PRO A 622 14.55 26.80 -18.52
CA PRO A 622 14.18 27.78 -17.51
C PRO A 622 12.88 28.50 -17.85
N GLU A 623 12.03 28.76 -16.85
CA GLU A 623 10.70 29.34 -17.03
C GLU A 623 10.67 30.61 -17.91
N ALA A 624 11.59 31.54 -17.66
CA ALA A 624 11.70 32.80 -18.40
C ALA A 624 11.98 32.63 -19.90
N GLN A 625 12.50 31.48 -20.31
CA GLN A 625 12.94 31.19 -21.68
C GLN A 625 11.94 30.28 -22.43
N VAL A 626 10.95 29.69 -21.74
CA VAL A 626 9.96 28.77 -22.32
C VAL A 626 9.09 29.43 -23.39
N HIS A 627 8.80 30.74 -23.28
CA HIS A 627 8.00 31.46 -24.27
C HIS A 627 8.57 31.36 -25.71
N GLY A 628 9.89 31.21 -25.84
CA GLY A 628 10.57 31.08 -27.13
C GLY A 628 10.58 29.66 -27.71
N VAL A 629 10.05 28.65 -27.00
CA VAL A 629 10.12 27.24 -27.39
C VAL A 629 8.78 26.76 -27.93
N ARG A 630 8.75 26.22 -29.15
CA ARG A 630 7.55 25.66 -29.79
C ARG A 630 7.76 24.20 -30.19
N VAL A 631 6.70 23.41 -30.10
CA VAL A 631 6.69 22.06 -30.67
C VAL A 631 6.93 22.14 -32.17
N GLY A 632 7.88 21.36 -32.67
CA GLY A 632 8.33 21.34 -34.06
C GLY A 632 9.56 22.20 -34.37
N GLN A 633 10.08 22.95 -33.41
CA GLN A 633 11.26 23.81 -33.58
C GLN A 633 12.55 22.99 -33.75
N ALA A 634 13.41 23.41 -34.67
CA ALA A 634 14.69 22.77 -34.92
C ALA A 634 15.72 23.16 -33.84
N ALA A 635 16.47 22.17 -33.38
CA ALA A 635 17.48 22.27 -32.35
C ALA A 635 18.78 21.59 -32.80
N ARG A 636 19.90 22.14 -32.36
CA ARG A 636 21.22 21.54 -32.50
C ARG A 636 21.66 21.00 -31.15
N VAL A 637 21.83 19.69 -31.06
CA VAL A 637 22.27 19.01 -29.83
C VAL A 637 23.77 18.73 -29.94
N THR A 638 24.56 19.28 -29.02
CA THR A 638 25.99 18.99 -28.88
C THR A 638 26.24 18.16 -27.64
N VAL A 639 26.96 17.05 -27.80
CA VAL A 639 27.23 16.11 -26.69
C VAL A 639 28.51 16.49 -25.96
N SER A 640 28.46 16.59 -24.64
CA SER A 640 29.63 16.92 -23.83
C SER A 640 30.69 15.83 -23.97
N GLY A 641 31.82 16.15 -24.61
CA GLY A 641 32.95 15.23 -24.82
C GLY A 641 33.06 14.63 -26.24
N ALA A 642 32.02 14.73 -27.06
CA ALA A 642 32.08 14.40 -28.49
C ALA A 642 31.78 15.68 -29.28
N ASN A 643 32.71 16.13 -30.12
CA ASN A 643 32.57 17.39 -30.86
C ASN A 643 31.58 17.29 -32.05
N GLN A 644 30.54 16.47 -31.90
CA GLN A 644 29.56 16.11 -32.91
C GLN A 644 28.22 16.75 -32.55
N ALA A 645 27.67 17.49 -33.51
CA ALA A 645 26.38 18.13 -33.40
C ALA A 645 25.33 17.32 -34.16
N TYR A 646 24.20 17.04 -33.51
CA TYR A 646 23.07 16.33 -34.10
C TYR A 646 21.91 17.29 -34.29
N ALA A 647 21.22 17.17 -35.44
CA ALA A 647 19.95 17.86 -35.65
C ALA A 647 18.85 17.12 -34.89
N ALA A 648 18.09 17.87 -34.10
CA ALA A 648 16.94 17.38 -33.36
C ALA A 648 15.77 18.36 -33.52
N ARG A 649 14.57 17.88 -33.19
CA ARG A 649 13.36 18.67 -33.20
C ARG A 649 12.65 18.54 -31.87
N VAL A 650 12.11 19.65 -31.37
CA VAL A 650 11.25 19.63 -30.18
C VAL A 650 9.97 18.87 -30.52
N THR A 651 9.72 17.75 -29.84
CA THR A 651 8.53 16.92 -30.07
C THR A 651 7.46 17.15 -29.03
N ALA A 652 7.85 17.39 -27.79
CA ALA A 652 6.92 17.68 -26.72
C ALA A 652 7.49 18.70 -25.73
N LEU A 653 6.58 19.46 -25.14
CA LEU A 653 6.84 20.30 -23.99
C LEU A 653 6.12 19.67 -22.80
N GLY A 654 6.80 19.55 -21.66
CA GLY A 654 6.23 19.12 -20.40
C GLY A 654 4.95 19.91 -20.11
N ARG A 655 3.94 19.24 -19.56
CA ARG A 655 2.62 19.83 -19.32
C ARG A 655 2.51 20.53 -17.96
N ALA A 656 3.63 20.66 -17.25
CA ALA A 656 3.74 21.32 -15.95
C ALA A 656 5.13 21.95 -15.79
N PHE A 657 5.22 22.96 -14.93
CA PHE A 657 6.49 23.48 -14.43
C PHE A 657 6.79 22.88 -13.06
N HIS A 658 8.07 22.64 -12.79
CA HIS A 658 8.54 22.15 -11.50
C HIS A 658 9.90 22.78 -11.15
N GLY A 659 10.30 22.69 -9.88
CA GLY A 659 11.65 23.09 -9.48
C GLY A 659 12.70 22.16 -10.07
N LYS A 660 13.89 22.67 -10.41
CA LYS A 660 15.04 21.86 -10.85
C LYS A 660 15.59 20.97 -9.73
N SER A 661 15.58 21.44 -8.48
CA SER A 661 15.99 20.70 -7.28
C SER A 661 15.44 21.37 -6.02
N THR A 662 15.42 20.67 -4.88
CA THR A 662 15.07 21.27 -3.58
C THR A 662 16.09 22.34 -3.15
N VAL A 663 17.34 22.26 -3.61
CA VAL A 663 18.41 23.22 -3.28
C VAL A 663 18.47 24.37 -4.29
N GLN A 664 18.20 24.09 -5.56
CA GLN A 664 18.11 25.09 -6.63
C GLN A 664 16.65 25.22 -7.06
N SER A 665 15.92 26.14 -6.41
CA SER A 665 14.51 26.43 -6.67
C SER A 665 14.32 27.25 -7.96
N LEU A 666 15.04 26.90 -9.03
CA LEU A 666 14.78 27.43 -10.36
C LEU A 666 13.61 26.64 -10.96
N MET A 667 12.53 27.34 -11.34
CA MET A 667 11.42 26.71 -12.05
C MET A 667 11.85 26.41 -13.48
N VAL A 668 11.67 25.15 -13.87
CA VAL A 668 12.00 24.62 -15.18
C VAL A 668 10.78 23.90 -15.75
N ARG A 669 10.78 23.75 -17.08
CA ARG A 669 9.82 22.95 -17.83
C ARG A 669 10.58 21.94 -18.66
N ASP A 670 10.16 20.69 -18.58
CA ASP A 670 10.76 19.64 -19.40
C ASP A 670 10.49 19.90 -20.89
N VAL A 671 11.51 19.65 -21.70
CA VAL A 671 11.46 19.75 -23.16
C VAL A 671 12.02 18.44 -23.71
N GLU A 672 11.19 17.74 -24.47
CA GLU A 672 11.59 16.53 -25.16
C GLU A 672 12.01 16.89 -26.59
N LEU A 673 13.20 16.44 -26.98
CA LEU A 673 13.68 16.55 -28.35
C LEU A 673 13.97 15.18 -28.94
N GLU A 674 13.53 14.96 -30.17
CA GLU A 674 13.81 13.76 -30.95
C GLU A 674 14.81 14.07 -32.05
N PHE A 675 15.75 13.17 -32.30
CA PHE A 675 16.76 13.35 -33.34
C PHE A 675 16.13 13.13 -34.72
N ASP A 676 16.47 13.98 -35.71
CA ASP A 676 15.95 13.85 -37.08
C ASP A 676 16.50 12.59 -37.79
N SER A 677 17.67 12.09 -37.36
CA SER A 677 18.28 10.84 -37.81
C SER A 677 18.79 10.05 -36.60
N PRO A 678 18.67 8.70 -36.59
CA PRO A 678 19.10 7.87 -35.47
C PRO A 678 20.61 8.05 -35.25
N PRO A 679 21.03 8.59 -34.09
CA PRO A 679 22.41 8.95 -33.89
C PRO A 679 23.26 7.69 -33.60
N GLN A 680 24.21 7.38 -34.48
CA GLN A 680 25.10 6.23 -34.30
C GLN A 680 26.16 6.52 -33.24
N GLY A 681 26.24 5.65 -32.21
CA GLY A 681 27.31 5.70 -31.21
C GLY A 681 27.05 6.57 -29.98
N LEU A 682 25.85 7.14 -29.82
CA LEU A 682 25.49 7.87 -28.59
C LEU A 682 25.26 6.93 -27.41
N LYS A 683 25.77 7.37 -26.25
CA LYS A 683 25.57 6.70 -24.96
C LYS A 683 24.43 7.37 -24.20
N PRO A 684 23.39 6.63 -23.78
CA PRO A 684 22.38 7.13 -22.86
C PRO A 684 23.02 7.58 -21.53
N GLY A 685 22.52 8.67 -20.96
CA GLY A 685 23.04 9.32 -19.75
C GLY A 685 24.15 10.36 -20.01
N ALA A 686 24.50 10.64 -21.27
CA ALA A 686 25.45 11.71 -21.58
C ALA A 686 24.79 13.09 -21.49
N ALA A 687 25.47 14.03 -20.82
CA ALA A 687 25.05 15.43 -20.74
C ALA A 687 25.18 16.11 -22.11
N VAL A 688 24.13 16.79 -22.54
CA VAL A 688 24.06 17.49 -23.81
C VAL A 688 23.69 18.95 -23.62
N GLN A 689 24.23 19.78 -24.49
CA GLN A 689 23.82 21.16 -24.63
C GLN A 689 22.96 21.26 -25.89
N VAL A 690 21.75 21.78 -25.73
CA VAL A 690 20.76 21.96 -26.79
C VAL A 690 20.73 23.43 -27.16
N LEU A 691 21.04 23.75 -28.41
CA LEU A 691 20.92 25.08 -28.98
C LEU A 691 19.67 25.12 -29.85
N LEU A 692 18.64 25.83 -29.39
CA LEU A 692 17.41 26.03 -30.14
C LEU A 692 17.60 27.15 -31.16
N THR A 693 17.31 26.85 -32.43
CA THR A 693 17.28 27.89 -33.47
C THR A 693 16.07 28.81 -33.26
N PRO A 694 16.20 30.13 -33.41
CA PRO A 694 15.09 31.06 -33.20
C PRO A 694 13.92 30.70 -34.11
N ALA A 695 12.71 30.61 -33.53
CA ALA A 695 11.50 30.31 -34.29
C ALA A 695 11.30 31.40 -35.36
N LEU A 696 11.41 31.02 -36.64
CA LEU A 696 11.02 31.90 -37.73
C LEU A 696 9.53 32.20 -37.59
N GLU A 697 9.20 33.44 -37.26
CA GLU A 697 7.85 33.96 -37.42
C GLU A 697 7.46 33.75 -38.90
N LYS A 698 6.61 32.76 -39.18
CA LYS A 698 5.91 32.70 -40.46
C LYS A 698 5.04 33.96 -40.52
N SER A 699 5.54 34.96 -41.25
CA SER A 699 4.74 36.08 -41.71
C SER A 699 3.67 35.54 -42.65
N GLU A 700 2.48 35.29 -42.10
CA GLU A 700 1.25 35.19 -42.87
C GLU A 700 0.97 36.58 -43.45
N LYS A 701 1.62 36.91 -44.57
CA LYS A 701 1.14 37.98 -45.44
C LYS A 701 -0.05 37.42 -46.22
N ALA A 702 -1.23 37.71 -45.70
CA ALA A 702 -2.45 37.73 -46.49
C ALA A 702 -2.23 38.63 -47.71
N LYS A 703 -2.53 38.08 -48.89
CA LYS A 703 -2.90 38.86 -50.06
C LYS A 703 -4.11 38.22 -50.70
#